data_AF-A0A1F3ZWZ1-F1
#
_entry.id   AF-A0A1F3ZWZ1-F1
#
_cell.length_a   1.000
_cell.length_b   1.000
_cell.length_c   1.000
_cell.angle_alpha   90.00
_cell.angle_beta   90.00
_cell.angle_gamma   90.00
#
_symmetry.space_group_name_H-M   'P 1'
#
loop_
_entity.id
_entity.type
_entity.pdbx_description
1 polymer ?
#
loop_
_entity_poly.entity_id
_entity_poly.type
_entity_poly.pdbx_seq_one_letter_code
_entity_poly.pdbx_strand_id
1 'polypeptide(L)'
;MSSRLIDAIEKNDLAAARRALVESPGLIGADAHGYTPLMHCALLGRAELVSLLLSLGAQPEERDASGHCAADYARARRHDDIASQLTLAARPRADRPFFGAEERQLLAGLLGSDLVDRVLRVANQHAGPTPDRDPGRENAPSLPAAPAEAVAGRPAAAQTASDRQPVQASLQTKEPPPTEKPVRLEDLIGQSDAKSSLDQIIALARVNAERRARGLAAHQVTLHAVFSGSPGTGKTTFARYYAQEIRRLGILAQGQLIEVTRYQLVAEYEGQTASKTAKLVESARGGVLFIDEAYSLKHGQDDRYGQEAIDTLLKLMDDLRHELIVVLAGYTEPMREFLHLNPGLHSRVPNLIEFADFTDEELGRIFDGMCARSGMQVAPPDRALAVAEILKRKKGRHFGNAREVRNLFERAIAQQSARLARLDLKSLEPAQLAALQYSDFTEPPDDHDAARPEGQGAAVSASLAKLDALTGLATAKQAIREVADFYAIRKLRGAGAQAHDIGLHMVFVGNPGTGKTTLARLLAGIYRDLGILPGGHLVEVDRGGLVGGYEGQTALKTRERVEEALGGVLFIDEAYALTHGNDNYGREAVNTLVKCLEDFRSQLAIVLSGYPAQMERFLDANPGLRSRFARTLLFPDYSDEELVAIGRNMAEEHGYRLDADACARLRLLLAAERLRSSESFGNARAVRRILETAYKRQASRLMAAGRSAEISPEALAVLSAADLGEPGP
;
A
#
# COMPACT_ATOMS: atom_id res chain seq x y z
N MET A 1 -29.25 29.17 19.69
CA MET A 1 -27.88 29.03 19.14
C MET A 1 -27.47 30.29 18.38
N SER A 2 -26.18 30.66 18.39
CA SER A 2 -25.65 31.75 17.56
C SER A 2 -25.85 31.44 16.07
N SER A 3 -26.33 32.41 15.29
CA SER A 3 -26.52 32.25 13.84
C SER A 3 -25.22 31.91 13.11
N ARG A 4 -24.05 32.26 13.68
CA ARG A 4 -22.73 32.05 13.05
C ARG A 4 -22.28 30.60 13.02
N LEU A 5 -22.59 29.80 14.04
CA LEU A 5 -22.21 28.37 14.06
C LEU A 5 -23.13 27.56 13.15
N ILE A 6 -24.43 27.86 13.14
CA ILE A 6 -25.39 27.21 12.24
C ILE A 6 -25.07 27.55 10.78
N ASP A 7 -24.79 28.83 10.46
CA ASP A 7 -24.38 29.24 9.11
C ASP A 7 -23.10 28.50 8.65
N ALA A 8 -22.14 28.27 9.56
CA ALA A 8 -20.92 27.53 9.25
C ALA A 8 -21.19 26.04 9.00
N ILE A 9 -22.10 25.43 9.76
CA ILE A 9 -22.51 24.03 9.59
C ILE A 9 -23.27 23.84 8.27
N GLU A 10 -24.19 24.74 7.94
CA GLU A 10 -24.96 24.72 6.70
C GLU A 10 -24.03 24.83 5.47
N LYS A 11 -23.06 25.75 5.54
CA LYS A 11 -22.05 25.97 4.47
C LYS A 11 -20.92 24.93 4.46
N ASN A 12 -20.88 24.00 5.41
CA ASN A 12 -19.78 23.05 5.61
C ASN A 12 -18.39 23.70 5.76
N ASP A 13 -18.33 24.87 6.40
CA ASP A 13 -17.09 25.62 6.61
C ASP A 13 -16.48 25.26 7.98
N LEU A 14 -15.58 24.28 7.96
CA LEU A 14 -14.88 23.78 9.15
C LEU A 14 -14.05 24.87 9.85
N ALA A 15 -13.46 25.81 9.10
CA ALA A 15 -12.63 26.87 9.66
C ALA A 15 -13.48 27.97 10.34
N ALA A 16 -14.64 28.30 9.79
CA ALA A 16 -15.61 29.19 10.43
C ALA A 16 -16.23 28.56 11.68
N ALA A 17 -16.58 27.26 11.63
CA ALA A 17 -17.12 26.54 12.79
C ALA A 17 -16.10 26.47 13.94
N ARG A 18 -14.83 26.19 13.65
CA ARG A 18 -13.74 26.22 14.65
C ARG A 18 -13.58 27.58 15.30
N ARG A 19 -13.57 28.67 14.51
CA ARG A 19 -13.47 30.04 15.05
C ARG A 19 -14.65 30.37 15.97
N ALA A 20 -15.88 30.04 15.55
CA ALA A 20 -17.08 30.29 16.35
C ALA A 20 -17.08 29.50 17.68
N LEU A 21 -16.60 28.26 17.68
CA LEU A 21 -16.52 27.41 18.86
C LEU A 21 -15.39 27.83 19.82
N VAL A 22 -14.29 28.38 19.30
CA VAL A 22 -13.21 28.98 20.10
C VAL A 22 -13.66 30.28 20.76
N GLU A 23 -14.38 31.14 20.02
CA GLU A 23 -14.92 32.40 20.54
C GLU A 23 -16.03 32.20 21.57
N SER A 24 -16.80 31.11 21.47
CA SER A 24 -17.92 30.82 22.36
C SER A 24 -18.15 29.32 22.55
N PRO A 25 -17.42 28.66 23.48
CA PRO A 25 -17.52 27.22 23.73
C PRO A 25 -18.92 26.76 24.19
N GLY A 26 -19.72 27.66 24.78
CA GLY A 26 -21.10 27.37 25.19
C GLY A 26 -22.06 27.07 24.03
N LEU A 27 -21.62 27.22 22.78
CA LEU A 27 -22.41 26.88 21.59
C LEU A 27 -22.50 25.36 21.33
N ILE A 28 -21.77 24.53 22.08
CA ILE A 28 -21.79 23.06 21.97
C ILE A 28 -23.10 22.46 22.50
N GLY A 29 -23.73 23.11 23.48
CA GLY A 29 -24.96 22.63 24.12
C GLY A 29 -26.22 22.83 23.26
N ALA A 30 -27.30 22.14 23.66
CA ALA A 30 -28.60 22.24 23.02
C ALA A 30 -29.21 23.66 23.05
N ASP A 31 -30.03 23.97 22.05
CA ASP A 31 -30.85 25.18 22.04
C ASP A 31 -32.13 25.04 22.91
N ALA A 32 -33.01 26.04 22.85
CA ALA A 32 -34.26 26.06 23.62
C ALA A 32 -35.23 24.89 23.30
N HIS A 33 -34.98 24.13 22.23
CA HIS A 33 -35.77 22.99 21.79
C HIS A 33 -35.05 21.64 21.99
N GLY A 34 -33.88 21.65 22.64
CA GLY A 34 -33.08 20.44 22.82
C GLY A 34 -32.23 20.07 21.60
N TYR A 35 -32.17 20.94 20.59
CA TYR A 35 -31.45 20.65 19.34
C TYR A 35 -29.98 21.02 19.48
N THR A 36 -29.08 20.06 19.29
CA THR A 36 -27.62 20.27 19.44
C THR A 36 -26.97 20.58 18.09
N PRO A 37 -25.78 21.23 18.06
CA PRO A 37 -25.03 21.40 16.81
C PRO A 37 -24.61 20.05 16.23
N LEU A 38 -24.45 19.04 17.10
CA LEU A 38 -24.15 17.67 16.72
C LEU A 38 -25.32 17.02 15.96
N MET A 39 -26.57 17.25 16.38
CA MET A 39 -27.77 16.83 15.64
C MET A 39 -27.87 17.52 14.28
N HIS A 40 -27.56 18.82 14.20
CA HIS A 40 -27.51 19.55 12.92
C HIS A 40 -26.45 18.98 11.96
N CYS A 41 -25.25 18.68 12.46
CA CYS A 41 -24.18 18.10 11.64
C CYS A 41 -24.54 16.69 11.16
N ALA A 42 -25.18 15.89 12.01
CA ALA A 42 -25.65 14.55 11.67
C ALA A 42 -26.79 14.56 10.64
N LEU A 43 -27.72 15.52 10.74
CA LEU A 43 -28.80 15.73 9.78
C LEU A 43 -28.31 16.15 8.39
N LEU A 44 -27.24 16.96 8.32
CA LEU A 44 -26.68 17.51 7.08
C LEU A 44 -25.51 16.69 6.50
N GLY A 45 -25.13 15.58 7.14
CA GLY A 45 -24.08 14.70 6.67
C GLY A 45 -22.66 15.29 6.77
N ARG A 46 -22.37 16.08 7.81
CA ARG A 46 -21.09 16.80 7.98
C ARG A 46 -20.09 16.03 8.87
N ALA A 47 -19.48 14.97 8.35
CA ALA A 47 -18.63 14.06 9.12
C ALA A 47 -17.43 14.73 9.86
N GLU A 48 -16.78 15.71 9.22
CA GLU A 48 -15.65 16.42 9.84
C GLU A 48 -16.10 17.33 11.00
N LEU A 49 -17.27 17.95 10.88
CA LEU A 49 -17.86 18.76 11.95
C LEU A 49 -18.41 17.90 13.10
N VAL A 50 -18.93 16.71 12.81
CA VAL A 50 -19.29 15.71 13.83
C VAL A 50 -18.05 15.33 14.64
N SER A 51 -16.94 15.03 13.95
CA SER A 51 -15.66 14.68 14.59
C SER A 51 -15.13 15.81 15.47
N LEU A 52 -15.23 17.06 14.98
CA LEU A 52 -14.84 18.25 15.73
C LEU A 52 -15.67 18.41 17.01
N LEU A 53 -17.00 18.34 16.92
CA LEU A 53 -17.89 18.54 18.07
C LEU A 53 -17.71 17.43 19.12
N LEU A 54 -17.54 16.17 18.70
CA LEU A 54 -17.24 15.06 19.61
C LEU A 54 -15.88 15.26 20.32
N SER A 55 -14.86 15.75 19.60
CA SER A 55 -13.55 16.05 20.19
C SER A 55 -13.59 17.18 21.23
N LEU A 56 -14.59 18.06 21.13
CA LEU A 56 -14.84 19.17 22.06
C LEU A 56 -15.81 18.81 23.19
N GLY A 57 -16.22 17.53 23.29
CA GLY A 57 -17.06 17.04 24.39
C GLY A 57 -18.57 17.13 24.14
N ALA A 58 -19.02 17.30 22.89
CA ALA A 58 -20.44 17.19 22.55
C ALA A 58 -20.96 15.79 22.87
N GLN A 59 -22.09 15.71 23.57
CA GLN A 59 -22.66 14.43 24.03
C GLN A 59 -23.50 13.81 22.89
N PRO A 60 -23.11 12.64 22.35
CA PRO A 60 -23.88 11.97 21.28
C PRO A 60 -25.22 11.39 21.77
N GLU A 61 -25.37 11.25 23.09
CA GLU A 61 -26.54 10.72 23.79
C GLU A 61 -27.64 11.77 24.05
N GLU A 62 -27.35 13.07 23.83
CA GLU A 62 -28.36 14.13 24.02
C GLU A 62 -29.55 13.91 23.09
N ARG A 63 -30.76 14.11 23.62
CA ARG A 63 -32.02 13.91 22.91
C ARG A 63 -32.79 15.23 22.80
N ASP A 64 -33.37 15.45 21.64
CA ASP A 64 -34.24 16.59 21.41
C ASP A 64 -35.61 16.41 22.11
N ALA A 65 -36.48 17.41 22.03
CA ALA A 65 -37.85 17.34 22.57
C ALA A 65 -38.71 16.20 21.96
N SER A 66 -38.29 15.62 20.84
CA SER A 66 -38.95 14.49 20.16
C SER A 66 -38.34 13.13 20.53
N GLY A 67 -37.29 13.12 21.37
CA GLY A 67 -36.59 11.92 21.81
C GLY A 67 -35.51 11.39 20.87
N HIS A 68 -35.16 12.11 19.79
CA HIS A 68 -34.14 11.70 18.82
C HIS A 68 -32.75 12.19 19.22
N CYS A 69 -31.75 11.33 19.09
CA CYS A 69 -30.34 11.70 19.24
C CYS A 69 -29.68 11.98 17.88
N ALA A 70 -28.43 12.48 17.89
CA ALA A 70 -27.70 12.75 16.66
C ALA A 70 -27.56 11.51 15.75
N ALA A 71 -27.40 10.31 16.32
CA ALA A 71 -27.30 9.07 15.54
C ALA A 71 -28.62 8.74 14.81
N ASP A 72 -29.77 9.10 15.38
CA ASP A 72 -31.08 8.86 14.76
C ASP A 72 -31.29 9.75 13.53
N TYR A 73 -30.82 11.01 13.59
CA TYR A 73 -30.82 11.91 12.43
C TYR A 73 -29.90 11.43 11.30
N ALA A 74 -28.70 10.92 11.64
CA ALA A 74 -27.78 10.34 10.66
C ALA A 74 -28.39 9.13 9.95
N ARG A 75 -29.04 8.21 10.70
CA ARG A 75 -29.72 7.03 10.12
C ARG A 75 -30.91 7.42 9.25
N ALA A 76 -31.72 8.38 9.69
CA ALA A 76 -32.88 8.85 8.92
C ALA A 76 -32.50 9.44 7.55
N ARG A 77 -31.27 9.94 7.41
CA ARG A 77 -30.72 10.51 6.15
C ARG A 77 -29.78 9.56 5.39
N ARG A 78 -29.58 8.32 5.87
CA ARG A 78 -28.64 7.31 5.33
C ARG A 78 -27.17 7.76 5.34
N HIS A 79 -26.75 8.42 6.41
CA HIS A 79 -25.34 8.70 6.71
C HIS A 79 -24.78 7.62 7.66
N ASP A 80 -24.56 6.42 7.13
CA ASP A 80 -24.25 5.20 7.91
C ASP A 80 -22.87 5.27 8.60
N ASP A 81 -21.94 6.00 8.01
CA ASP A 81 -20.61 6.32 8.54
C ASP A 81 -20.70 7.19 9.80
N ILE A 82 -21.47 8.28 9.73
CA ILE A 82 -21.71 9.20 10.85
C ILE A 82 -22.53 8.51 11.95
N ALA A 83 -23.53 7.70 11.59
CA ALA A 83 -24.31 6.93 12.55
C ALA A 83 -23.43 5.93 13.33
N SER A 84 -22.50 5.26 12.65
CA SER A 84 -21.54 4.34 13.27
C SER A 84 -20.58 5.08 14.21
N GLN A 85 -20.06 6.23 13.77
CA GLN A 85 -19.20 7.09 14.57
C GLN A 85 -19.86 7.58 15.87
N LEU A 86 -21.12 8.06 15.78
CA LEU A 86 -21.88 8.54 16.92
C LEU A 86 -22.27 7.41 17.89
N THR A 87 -22.58 6.22 17.36
CA THR A 87 -22.89 5.03 18.18
C THR A 87 -21.66 4.53 18.94
N LEU A 88 -20.47 4.63 18.33
CA LEU A 88 -19.21 4.28 18.99
C LEU A 88 -18.86 5.27 20.12
N ALA A 89 -19.09 6.56 19.87
CA ALA A 89 -18.82 7.64 20.82
C ALA A 89 -19.74 7.64 22.05
N ALA A 90 -20.92 7.02 21.95
CA ALA A 90 -21.91 6.92 23.02
C ALA A 90 -21.61 5.85 24.10
N ARG A 91 -20.58 5.01 23.93
CA ARG A 91 -20.25 3.96 24.91
C ARG A 91 -19.60 4.54 26.18
N PRO A 92 -20.01 4.11 27.39
CA PRO A 92 -19.45 4.63 28.64
C PRO A 92 -17.96 4.26 28.79
N ARG A 93 -17.11 5.26 29.05
CA ARG A 93 -15.69 5.10 29.39
C ARG A 93 -15.53 5.11 30.91
N ALA A 94 -14.90 4.06 31.46
CA ALA A 94 -14.60 3.94 32.89
C ALA A 94 -13.48 4.90 33.32
N ASP A 95 -13.75 5.60 34.42
CA ASP A 95 -12.92 6.43 35.31
C ASP A 95 -11.41 6.57 35.01
N ARG A 96 -11.04 7.75 34.50
CA ARG A 96 -9.86 8.51 34.95
C ARG A 96 -10.17 10.02 34.87
N PRO A 97 -9.85 10.84 35.89
CA PRO A 97 -9.87 12.27 35.73
C PRO A 97 -8.73 12.69 34.79
N PHE A 98 -9.05 13.56 33.83
CA PHE A 98 -8.23 13.87 32.66
C PHE A 98 -6.89 14.58 32.97
N PHE A 99 -6.66 15.06 34.21
CA PHE A 99 -5.44 15.77 34.62
C PHE A 99 -5.10 15.57 36.11
N GLY A 100 -3.87 15.14 36.40
CA GLY A 100 -3.27 15.02 37.73
C GLY A 100 -2.90 16.36 38.39
N ALA A 101 -2.48 16.33 39.66
CA ALA A 101 -2.24 17.54 40.46
C ALA A 101 -1.09 18.42 39.93
N GLU A 102 -0.05 17.81 39.35
CA GLU A 102 1.08 18.53 38.73
C GLU A 102 0.70 19.16 37.38
N GLU A 103 -0.17 18.50 36.60
CA GLU A 103 -0.67 18.99 35.31
C GLU A 103 -1.63 20.18 35.47
N ARG A 104 -2.35 20.26 36.60
CA ARG A 104 -3.18 21.42 36.97
C ARG A 104 -2.35 22.65 37.29
N GLN A 105 -1.20 22.48 37.96
CA GLN A 105 -0.29 23.58 38.26
C GLN A 105 0.41 24.10 37.00
N LEU A 106 0.60 23.24 36.00
CA LEU A 106 1.18 23.59 34.70
C LEU A 106 0.17 24.30 33.77
N LEU A 107 -1.10 23.86 33.74
CA LEU A 107 -2.18 24.48 32.97
C LEU A 107 -2.53 25.90 33.48
N ALA A 108 -2.39 26.14 34.78
CA ALA A 108 -2.57 27.46 35.39
C ALA A 108 -1.56 28.50 34.88
N GLY A 109 -0.35 28.07 34.49
CA GLY A 109 0.68 28.94 33.91
C GLY A 109 0.43 29.33 32.44
N LEU A 110 -0.38 28.55 31.70
CA LEU A 110 -0.58 28.71 30.25
C LEU A 110 -1.87 29.45 29.86
N LEU A 111 -2.92 29.38 30.68
CA LEU A 111 -4.27 29.83 30.28
C LEU A 111 -4.83 30.97 31.14
N GLY A 112 -4.12 31.38 32.20
CA GLY A 112 -4.62 32.33 33.20
C GLY A 112 -5.63 31.68 34.16
N SER A 113 -5.48 31.97 35.46
CA SER A 113 -6.23 31.32 36.55
C SER A 113 -7.76 31.44 36.41
N ASP A 114 -8.25 32.53 35.83
CA ASP A 114 -9.69 32.83 35.74
C ASP A 114 -10.43 31.98 34.68
N LEU A 115 -9.71 31.51 33.64
CA LEU A 115 -10.26 30.64 32.61
C LEU A 115 -10.29 29.18 33.08
N VAL A 116 -9.26 28.75 33.82
CA VAL A 116 -9.19 27.44 34.46
C VAL A 116 -10.31 27.30 35.52
N ASP A 117 -10.53 28.33 36.35
CA ASP A 117 -11.62 28.33 37.33
C ASP A 117 -13.02 28.39 36.70
N ARG A 118 -13.17 28.92 35.48
CA ARG A 118 -14.44 28.88 34.74
C ARG A 118 -14.69 27.53 34.08
N VAL A 119 -13.67 26.92 33.48
CA VAL A 119 -13.74 25.57 32.90
C VAL A 119 -13.99 24.51 33.99
N LEU A 120 -13.34 24.65 35.15
CA LEU A 120 -13.56 23.80 36.31
C LEU A 120 -14.91 24.06 36.99
N ARG A 121 -15.43 25.29 37.03
CA ARG A 121 -16.81 25.58 37.52
C ARG A 121 -17.89 24.95 36.65
N VAL A 122 -17.69 24.91 35.33
CA VAL A 122 -18.60 24.20 34.41
C VAL A 122 -18.49 22.68 34.57
N ALA A 123 -17.28 22.15 34.79
CA ALA A 123 -17.07 20.72 35.04
C ALA A 123 -17.57 20.26 36.43
N ASN A 124 -17.51 21.12 37.46
CA ASN A 124 -17.89 20.79 38.84
C ASN A 124 -19.32 21.22 39.24
N GLN A 125 -20.12 21.80 38.35
CA GLN A 125 -21.55 22.04 38.62
C GLN A 125 -22.42 20.76 38.67
N HIS A 126 -21.80 19.58 38.54
CA HIS A 126 -22.42 18.28 38.81
C HIS A 126 -21.77 17.52 39.98
N ALA A 127 -21.01 18.19 40.86
CA ALA A 127 -20.50 17.62 42.09
C ALA A 127 -20.98 18.42 43.32
N GLY A 128 -21.58 17.74 44.29
CA GLY A 128 -22.06 18.31 45.56
C GLY A 128 -20.93 18.85 46.48
N PRO A 129 -21.26 19.41 47.67
CA PRO A 129 -20.55 20.52 48.30
C PRO A 129 -19.22 20.19 49.02
N THR A 130 -18.42 21.25 49.17
CA THR A 130 -17.09 21.46 49.77
C THR A 130 -17.07 21.40 51.32
N PRO A 131 -15.90 21.41 52.02
CA PRO A 131 -15.19 22.67 52.42
C PRO A 131 -13.64 22.53 52.48
N ASP A 132 -12.74 23.52 52.59
CA ASP A 132 -12.69 24.99 52.57
C ASP A 132 -11.21 25.39 52.83
N ARG A 133 -10.75 26.52 52.25
CA ARG A 133 -9.78 27.53 52.77
C ARG A 133 -8.84 28.17 51.72
N ASP A 134 -9.07 29.47 51.55
CA ASP A 134 -8.30 30.57 50.92
C ASP A 134 -7.20 31.12 51.89
N PRO A 135 -6.40 32.19 51.63
CA PRO A 135 -5.91 32.86 50.39
C PRO A 135 -4.40 33.16 50.37
N GLY A 136 -3.87 33.70 49.25
CA GLY A 136 -2.83 34.74 49.33
C GLY A 136 -1.96 35.05 48.12
N ARG A 137 -2.33 36.12 47.38
CA ARG A 137 -1.48 37.24 46.85
C ARG A 137 -0.37 36.95 45.81
N GLU A 138 0.03 37.83 44.89
CA GLU A 138 -0.41 39.10 44.29
C GLU A 138 0.63 39.43 43.18
N ASN A 139 0.22 40.18 42.15
CA ASN A 139 1.00 41.13 41.34
C ASN A 139 1.92 40.65 40.18
N ALA A 140 1.43 40.95 38.97
CA ALA A 140 2.19 41.36 37.78
C ALA A 140 2.76 42.80 37.96
N PRO A 141 3.27 43.54 36.94
CA PRO A 141 3.63 43.19 35.56
C PRO A 141 5.00 43.78 35.11
N SER A 142 5.40 43.56 33.85
CA SER A 142 5.66 44.60 32.83
C SER A 142 6.74 44.24 31.79
N LEU A 143 6.28 44.16 30.54
CA LEU A 143 6.97 44.35 29.25
C LEU A 143 7.44 45.84 29.13
N PRO A 144 8.20 46.31 28.09
CA PRO A 144 8.26 45.78 26.72
C PRO A 144 9.56 45.97 25.91
N ALA A 145 9.46 45.54 24.64
CA ALA A 145 9.91 46.23 23.42
C ALA A 145 11.19 45.72 22.71
N ALA A 146 10.91 45.30 21.47
CA ALA A 146 11.75 45.02 20.30
C ALA A 146 12.45 46.31 19.77
N PRO A 147 13.01 46.42 18.54
CA PRO A 147 13.11 45.47 17.40
C PRO A 147 14.45 45.58 16.59
N ALA A 148 14.40 45.09 15.33
CA ALA A 148 15.20 45.48 14.16
C ALA A 148 16.57 44.77 13.97
N GLU A 149 17.07 44.43 12.79
CA GLU A 149 16.60 44.23 11.41
C GLU A 149 17.84 43.76 10.59
N ALA A 150 17.61 43.20 9.41
CA ALA A 150 18.50 43.18 8.22
C ALA A 150 19.89 42.47 8.31
N VAL A 151 20.12 41.34 7.63
CA VAL A 151 20.36 41.12 6.17
C VAL A 151 21.73 41.61 5.68
N ALA A 152 22.58 40.63 5.32
CA ALA A 152 23.50 40.55 4.17
C ALA A 152 24.48 39.38 4.46
N GLY A 153 24.61 38.30 3.71
CA GLY A 153 24.69 38.17 2.24
C GLY A 153 26.14 37.82 1.88
N ARG A 154 26.41 36.62 1.35
CA ARG A 154 27.58 36.23 0.52
C ARG A 154 27.53 34.75 0.11
N PRO A 155 28.27 34.32 -0.95
CA PRO A 155 27.68 33.59 -2.07
C PRO A 155 28.29 32.20 -2.31
N ALA A 156 27.78 31.58 -3.36
CA ALA A 156 28.10 30.28 -3.94
C ALA A 156 29.58 30.04 -4.28
N ALA A 157 29.97 28.76 -4.23
CA ALA A 157 31.02 28.18 -5.06
C ALA A 157 30.64 26.74 -5.44
N ALA A 158 30.63 26.49 -6.74
CA ALA A 158 30.42 25.20 -7.39
C ALA A 158 31.77 24.50 -7.63
N GLN A 159 31.81 23.17 -7.48
CA GLN A 159 32.88 22.27 -7.97
C GLN A 159 32.20 20.93 -8.35
N THR A 160 31.99 20.69 -9.65
CA THR A 160 32.80 19.91 -10.61
C THR A 160 32.70 18.39 -10.47
N ALA A 161 32.20 17.78 -11.55
CA ALA A 161 32.12 16.36 -11.83
C ALA A 161 33.34 15.88 -12.63
N SER A 162 33.80 14.64 -12.40
CA SER A 162 34.36 13.78 -13.44
C SER A 162 34.22 12.30 -13.09
N ASP A 163 34.13 11.50 -14.15
CA ASP A 163 34.49 10.07 -14.28
C ASP A 163 33.56 8.99 -13.71
N ARG A 164 32.61 8.52 -14.55
CA ARG A 164 32.26 7.10 -14.67
C ARG A 164 31.97 6.72 -16.13
N GLN A 165 32.72 5.77 -16.66
CA GLN A 165 32.51 5.12 -17.96
C GLN A 165 31.27 4.19 -17.92
N PRO A 166 30.51 4.06 -19.02
CA PRO A 166 29.37 3.17 -19.09
C PRO A 166 29.79 1.72 -19.41
N VAL A 167 29.27 0.78 -18.62
CA VAL A 167 29.43 -0.67 -18.81
C VAL A 167 28.45 -1.13 -19.90
N GLN A 168 28.94 -1.65 -21.01
CA GLN A 168 28.12 -2.26 -22.06
C GLN A 168 27.57 -3.62 -21.58
N ALA A 169 26.25 -3.70 -21.36
CA ALA A 169 25.55 -4.94 -21.13
C ALA A 169 25.43 -5.73 -22.45
N SER A 170 26.05 -6.90 -22.51
CA SER A 170 25.99 -7.81 -23.64
C SER A 170 24.69 -8.63 -23.58
N LEU A 171 23.84 -8.48 -24.59
CA LEU A 171 22.62 -9.27 -24.77
C LEU A 171 22.98 -10.71 -25.13
N GLN A 172 23.05 -11.61 -24.15
CA GLN A 172 23.04 -13.04 -24.39
C GLN A 172 21.62 -13.48 -24.75
N THR A 173 21.42 -13.91 -25.99
CA THR A 173 20.23 -14.63 -26.45
C THR A 173 20.13 -15.96 -25.71
N LYS A 174 19.23 -16.05 -24.73
CA LYS A 174 18.85 -17.32 -24.08
C LYS A 174 18.06 -18.17 -25.08
N GLU A 175 18.49 -19.41 -25.27
CA GLU A 175 17.70 -20.45 -25.96
C GLU A 175 16.30 -20.58 -25.33
N PRO A 176 15.26 -20.93 -26.12
CA PRO A 176 13.90 -21.06 -25.61
C PRO A 176 13.80 -22.17 -24.54
N PRO A 177 12.97 -21.99 -23.50
CA PRO A 177 12.86 -22.94 -22.39
C PRO A 177 12.25 -24.29 -22.82
N PRO A 178 12.47 -25.36 -22.03
CA PRO A 178 12.00 -26.70 -22.35
C PRO A 178 10.47 -26.78 -22.38
N THR A 179 9.95 -27.66 -23.24
CA THR A 179 8.53 -27.91 -23.51
C THR A 179 7.65 -27.97 -22.26
N GLU A 180 6.86 -26.92 -22.04
CA GLU A 180 5.82 -26.86 -21.01
C GLU A 180 4.71 -27.92 -21.24
N LYS A 181 4.08 -28.38 -20.15
CA LYS A 181 2.98 -29.36 -20.20
C LYS A 181 1.83 -28.85 -21.09
N PRO A 182 1.20 -29.72 -21.89
CA PRO A 182 0.05 -29.34 -22.71
C PRO A 182 -1.13 -28.94 -21.81
N VAL A 183 -1.75 -27.80 -22.12
CA VAL A 183 -2.97 -27.31 -21.48
C VAL A 183 -4.15 -27.91 -22.24
N ARG A 184 -5.15 -28.46 -21.56
CA ARG A 184 -6.40 -28.91 -22.19
C ARG A 184 -7.51 -27.92 -21.90
N LEU A 185 -8.38 -27.65 -22.87
CA LEU A 185 -9.54 -26.75 -22.70
C LEU A 185 -10.50 -27.22 -21.61
N GLU A 186 -10.61 -28.53 -21.47
CA GLU A 186 -11.44 -29.22 -20.47
C GLU A 186 -10.97 -28.93 -19.04
N ASP A 187 -9.66 -28.74 -18.86
CA ASP A 187 -9.04 -28.45 -17.56
C ASP A 187 -9.23 -26.97 -17.14
N LEU A 188 -9.63 -26.10 -18.07
CA LEU A 188 -9.90 -24.70 -17.78
C LEU A 188 -11.28 -24.59 -17.14
N ILE A 189 -11.37 -24.02 -15.95
CA ILE A 189 -12.64 -23.88 -15.24
C ILE A 189 -13.47 -22.76 -15.88
N GLY A 190 -14.74 -23.03 -16.17
CA GLY A 190 -15.70 -22.03 -16.62
C GLY A 190 -15.48 -21.49 -18.04
N GLN A 191 -15.82 -20.21 -18.24
CA GLN A 191 -15.65 -19.45 -19.50
C GLN A 191 -16.33 -20.12 -20.71
N SER A 192 -17.58 -20.58 -20.57
CA SER A 192 -18.32 -21.29 -21.62
C SER A 192 -18.34 -20.54 -22.95
N ASP A 193 -18.57 -19.23 -22.89
CA ASP A 193 -18.72 -18.40 -24.08
C ASP A 193 -17.38 -18.20 -24.77
N ALA A 194 -16.32 -17.87 -24.02
CA ALA A 194 -14.98 -17.74 -24.56
C ALA A 194 -14.46 -19.07 -25.15
N LYS A 195 -14.76 -20.20 -24.51
CA LYS A 195 -14.46 -21.54 -25.04
C LYS A 195 -15.18 -21.80 -26.35
N SER A 196 -16.49 -21.52 -26.40
CA SER A 196 -17.30 -21.69 -27.60
C SER A 196 -16.79 -20.83 -28.76
N SER A 197 -16.47 -19.55 -28.51
CA SER A 197 -15.88 -18.66 -29.51
C SER A 197 -14.53 -19.17 -30.00
N LEU A 198 -13.66 -19.61 -29.10
CA LEU A 198 -12.36 -20.16 -29.47
C LEU A 198 -12.49 -21.47 -30.26
N ASP A 199 -13.39 -22.35 -29.87
CA ASP A 199 -13.69 -23.60 -30.57
C ASP A 199 -14.22 -23.34 -31.98
N GLN A 200 -15.05 -22.30 -32.18
CA GLN A 200 -15.49 -21.90 -33.52
C GLN A 200 -14.33 -21.45 -34.40
N ILE A 201 -13.40 -20.64 -33.86
CA ILE A 201 -12.20 -20.19 -34.58
C ILE A 201 -11.31 -21.40 -34.93
N ILE A 202 -11.05 -22.29 -33.97
CA ILE A 202 -10.23 -23.50 -34.16
C ILE A 202 -10.89 -24.45 -35.17
N ALA A 203 -12.21 -24.62 -35.11
CA ALA A 203 -12.95 -25.48 -36.05
C ALA A 203 -12.86 -24.94 -37.48
N LEU A 204 -13.04 -23.63 -37.67
CA LEU A 204 -12.87 -22.98 -38.97
C LEU A 204 -11.43 -23.12 -39.48
N ALA A 205 -10.45 -22.95 -38.60
CA ALA A 205 -9.03 -23.13 -38.91
C ALA A 205 -8.72 -24.57 -39.35
N ARG A 206 -9.26 -25.56 -38.64
CA ARG A 206 -9.13 -27.00 -38.95
C ARG A 206 -9.72 -27.34 -40.32
N VAL A 207 -10.94 -26.89 -40.60
CA VAL A 207 -11.59 -27.15 -41.90
C VAL A 207 -10.78 -26.53 -43.03
N ASN A 208 -10.28 -25.30 -42.86
CA ASN A 208 -9.44 -24.65 -43.87
C ASN A 208 -8.09 -25.34 -44.06
N ALA A 209 -7.46 -25.83 -42.99
CA ALA A 209 -6.23 -26.61 -43.08
C ALA A 209 -6.45 -27.90 -43.90
N GLU A 210 -7.54 -28.62 -43.63
CA GLU A 210 -7.90 -29.84 -44.37
C GLU A 210 -8.21 -29.55 -45.85
N ARG A 211 -8.91 -28.45 -46.14
CA ARG A 211 -9.17 -28.01 -47.52
C ARG A 211 -7.86 -27.80 -48.27
N ARG A 212 -6.88 -27.11 -47.67
CA ARG A 212 -5.56 -26.88 -48.28
C ARG A 212 -4.81 -28.19 -48.51
N ALA A 213 -4.82 -29.09 -47.52
CA ALA A 213 -4.17 -30.40 -47.63
C ALA A 213 -4.73 -31.23 -48.80
N ARG A 214 -6.01 -31.04 -49.15
CA ARG A 214 -6.68 -31.70 -50.28
C ARG A 214 -6.65 -30.88 -51.58
N GLY A 215 -5.91 -29.78 -51.64
CA GLY A 215 -5.84 -28.91 -52.82
C GLY A 215 -7.13 -28.13 -53.14
N LEU A 216 -8.08 -28.03 -52.19
CA LEU A 216 -9.31 -27.26 -52.34
C LEU A 216 -9.07 -25.79 -51.99
N ALA A 217 -9.84 -24.89 -52.62
CA ALA A 217 -9.84 -23.46 -52.28
C ALA A 217 -10.27 -23.26 -50.82
N ALA A 218 -9.36 -22.84 -49.95
CA ALA A 218 -9.65 -22.50 -48.56
C ALA A 218 -10.07 -21.02 -48.45
N HIS A 219 -10.95 -20.72 -47.50
CA HIS A 219 -11.32 -19.34 -47.21
C HIS A 219 -10.13 -18.62 -46.56
N GLN A 220 -9.88 -17.37 -46.95
CA GLN A 220 -8.97 -16.51 -46.20
C GLN A 220 -9.68 -16.04 -44.94
N VAL A 221 -9.23 -16.56 -43.80
CA VAL A 221 -9.73 -16.19 -42.47
C VAL A 221 -8.53 -15.78 -41.64
N THR A 222 -8.66 -14.69 -40.90
CA THR A 222 -7.65 -14.25 -39.92
C THR A 222 -7.85 -15.03 -38.63
N LEU A 223 -6.73 -15.47 -38.04
CA LEU A 223 -6.68 -16.15 -36.75
C LEU A 223 -6.27 -15.21 -35.61
N HIS A 224 -5.99 -13.94 -35.94
CA HIS A 224 -5.71 -12.92 -34.94
C HIS A 224 -6.95 -12.66 -34.09
N ALA A 225 -6.77 -12.41 -32.79
CA ALA A 225 -7.87 -12.30 -31.85
C ALA A 225 -7.67 -11.19 -30.81
N VAL A 226 -8.79 -10.71 -30.25
CA VAL A 226 -8.82 -9.82 -29.09
C VAL A 226 -9.35 -10.59 -27.90
N PHE A 227 -8.60 -10.62 -26.80
CA PHE A 227 -8.99 -11.25 -25.55
C PHE A 227 -9.32 -10.15 -24.53
N SER A 228 -10.61 -9.88 -24.32
CA SER A 228 -11.08 -8.83 -23.41
C SER A 228 -11.68 -9.42 -22.14
N GLY A 229 -11.41 -8.83 -20.98
CA GLY A 229 -12.09 -9.21 -19.73
C GLY A 229 -11.36 -8.74 -18.49
N SER A 230 -11.99 -8.90 -17.34
CA SER A 230 -11.43 -8.51 -16.03
C SER A 230 -10.07 -9.16 -15.72
N PRO A 231 -9.26 -8.61 -14.79
CA PRO A 231 -8.05 -9.27 -14.32
C PRO A 231 -8.36 -10.68 -13.78
N GLY A 232 -7.45 -11.63 -14.01
CA GLY A 232 -7.55 -12.97 -13.43
C GLY A 232 -8.61 -13.89 -14.06
N THR A 233 -9.19 -13.54 -15.22
CA THR A 233 -10.16 -14.40 -15.94
C THR A 233 -9.52 -15.51 -16.78
N GLY A 234 -8.19 -15.53 -16.92
CA GLY A 234 -7.45 -16.62 -17.58
C GLY A 234 -7.03 -16.37 -19.02
N LYS A 235 -7.06 -15.11 -19.51
CA LYS A 235 -6.66 -14.72 -20.88
C LYS A 235 -5.34 -15.34 -21.35
N THR A 236 -4.26 -15.19 -20.58
CA THR A 236 -2.94 -15.75 -20.90
C THR A 236 -2.95 -17.28 -20.96
N THR A 237 -3.69 -17.94 -20.07
CA THR A 237 -3.84 -19.39 -20.07
C THR A 237 -4.57 -19.87 -21.33
N PHE A 238 -5.63 -19.16 -21.75
CA PHE A 238 -6.34 -19.43 -23.00
C PHE A 238 -5.46 -19.18 -24.23
N ALA A 239 -4.62 -18.15 -24.22
CA ALA A 239 -3.72 -17.87 -25.33
C ALA A 239 -2.67 -18.97 -25.50
N ARG A 240 -2.20 -19.55 -24.39
CA ARG A 240 -1.31 -20.71 -24.40
C ARG A 240 -1.98 -21.95 -25.00
N TYR A 241 -3.21 -22.24 -24.59
CA TYR A 241 -4.01 -23.31 -25.20
C TYR A 241 -4.21 -23.08 -26.70
N TYR A 242 -4.56 -21.85 -27.08
CA TYR A 242 -4.77 -21.48 -28.48
C TYR A 242 -3.52 -21.72 -29.33
N ALA A 243 -2.34 -21.30 -28.84
CA ALA A 243 -1.06 -21.53 -29.51
C ALA A 243 -0.76 -23.02 -29.72
N GLN A 244 -1.01 -23.85 -28.69
CA GLN A 244 -0.81 -25.29 -28.73
C GLN A 244 -1.74 -25.98 -29.74
N GLU A 245 -3.02 -25.63 -29.76
CA GLU A 245 -3.98 -26.24 -30.69
C GLU A 245 -3.72 -25.85 -32.14
N ILE A 246 -3.41 -24.58 -32.41
CA ILE A 246 -3.09 -24.14 -33.77
C ILE A 246 -1.84 -24.86 -34.31
N ARG A 247 -0.83 -25.07 -33.46
CA ARG A 247 0.34 -25.90 -33.80
C ARG A 247 -0.04 -27.35 -34.09
N ARG A 248 -0.90 -27.94 -33.25
CA ARG A 248 -1.38 -29.32 -33.43
C ARG A 248 -2.10 -29.52 -34.76
N LEU A 249 -2.79 -28.49 -35.24
CA LEU A 249 -3.43 -28.47 -36.57
C LEU A 249 -2.44 -28.28 -37.73
N GLY A 250 -1.15 -28.07 -37.46
CA GLY A 250 -0.12 -27.84 -38.47
C GLY A 250 -0.21 -26.48 -39.15
N ILE A 251 -0.96 -25.53 -38.57
CA ILE A 251 -1.12 -24.18 -39.10
C ILE A 251 0.12 -23.33 -38.78
N LEU A 252 0.63 -23.47 -37.55
CA LEU A 252 1.86 -22.83 -37.09
C LEU A 252 2.96 -23.88 -36.86
N ALA A 253 4.19 -23.55 -37.23
CA ALA A 253 5.31 -24.48 -37.19
C ALA A 253 5.78 -24.81 -35.75
N GLN A 254 5.77 -23.83 -34.85
CA GLN A 254 6.44 -23.91 -33.54
C GLN A 254 5.47 -23.77 -32.36
N GLY A 255 4.36 -23.03 -32.51
CA GLY A 255 3.29 -22.92 -31.50
C GLY A 255 3.71 -22.30 -30.17
N GLN A 256 4.84 -21.61 -30.15
CA GLN A 256 5.32 -20.83 -29.02
C GLN A 256 4.37 -19.67 -28.76
N LEU A 257 4.22 -19.32 -27.48
CA LEU A 257 3.55 -18.10 -27.05
C LEU A 257 4.61 -17.10 -26.60
N ILE A 258 4.73 -15.98 -27.29
CA ILE A 258 5.61 -14.87 -26.87
C ILE A 258 4.73 -13.78 -26.29
N GLU A 259 4.80 -13.62 -24.98
CA GLU A 259 4.09 -12.59 -24.24
C GLU A 259 4.90 -11.29 -24.25
N VAL A 260 4.25 -10.20 -24.67
CA VAL A 260 4.89 -8.90 -24.85
C VAL A 260 4.02 -7.77 -24.30
N THR A 261 4.68 -6.66 -23.94
CA THR A 261 4.02 -5.43 -23.50
C THR A 261 4.50 -4.24 -24.34
N ARG A 262 3.87 -3.06 -24.19
CA ARG A 262 4.26 -1.83 -24.90
C ARG A 262 5.76 -1.58 -24.91
N TYR A 263 6.42 -1.68 -23.76
CA TYR A 263 7.85 -1.41 -23.61
C TYR A 263 8.74 -2.27 -24.54
N GLN A 264 8.32 -3.49 -24.87
CA GLN A 264 9.09 -4.36 -25.77
C GLN A 264 8.87 -4.01 -27.24
N LEU A 265 7.73 -3.40 -27.58
CA LEU A 265 7.37 -3.03 -28.96
C LEU A 265 7.84 -1.61 -29.30
N VAL A 266 7.64 -0.66 -28.37
CA VAL A 266 7.91 0.77 -28.56
C VAL A 266 9.35 1.08 -28.17
N ALA A 267 10.07 1.81 -29.01
CA ALA A 267 11.44 2.25 -28.74
C ALA A 267 11.50 3.64 -28.12
N GLU A 268 12.68 4.03 -27.66
CA GLU A 268 12.94 5.26 -26.89
C GLU A 268 13.29 6.45 -27.77
N TYR A 269 13.72 6.18 -29.01
CA TYR A 269 14.18 7.18 -29.96
C TYR A 269 13.42 7.04 -31.28
N GLU A 270 13.13 8.19 -31.90
CA GLU A 270 12.41 8.29 -33.17
C GLU A 270 13.09 7.43 -34.26
N GLY A 271 12.29 6.64 -34.99
CA GLY A 271 12.75 5.75 -36.06
C GLY A 271 13.31 4.40 -35.61
N GLN A 272 13.34 4.09 -34.30
CA GLN A 272 13.75 2.76 -33.81
C GLN A 272 12.58 1.83 -33.49
N THR A 273 11.37 2.39 -33.31
CA THR A 273 10.18 1.62 -32.89
C THR A 273 9.81 0.58 -33.93
N ALA A 274 9.80 0.94 -35.22
CA ALA A 274 9.53 -0.03 -36.28
C ALA A 274 10.53 -1.20 -36.27
N SER A 275 11.84 -0.93 -36.11
CA SER A 275 12.86 -1.99 -36.06
C SER A 275 12.70 -2.88 -34.83
N LYS A 276 12.42 -2.29 -33.66
CA LYS A 276 12.23 -3.02 -32.40
C LYS A 276 10.98 -3.92 -32.45
N THR A 277 9.86 -3.37 -32.93
CA THR A 277 8.61 -4.11 -33.17
C THR A 277 8.85 -5.26 -34.16
N ALA A 278 9.51 -4.99 -35.29
CA ALA A 278 9.77 -6.01 -36.30
C ALA A 278 10.63 -7.17 -35.77
N LYS A 279 11.70 -6.89 -35.02
CA LYS A 279 12.54 -7.93 -34.42
C LYS A 279 11.75 -8.82 -33.45
N LEU A 280 10.85 -8.22 -32.67
CA LEU A 280 10.03 -8.95 -31.71
C LEU A 280 8.95 -9.80 -32.39
N VAL A 281 8.35 -9.29 -33.46
CA VAL A 281 7.40 -10.05 -34.28
C VAL A 281 8.12 -11.22 -34.97
N GLU A 282 9.32 -11.00 -35.48
CA GLU A 282 10.11 -12.06 -36.13
C GLU A 282 10.49 -13.17 -35.14
N SER A 283 10.74 -12.86 -33.87
CA SER A 283 10.97 -13.91 -32.86
C SER A 283 9.71 -14.74 -32.56
N ALA A 284 8.52 -14.16 -32.76
CA ALA A 284 7.23 -14.84 -32.62
C ALA A 284 6.78 -15.61 -33.88
N ARG A 285 7.60 -15.60 -34.94
CA ARG A 285 7.30 -16.26 -36.20
C ARG A 285 7.18 -17.78 -36.04
N GLY A 286 6.18 -18.36 -36.68
CA GLY A 286 5.75 -19.74 -36.47
C GLY A 286 4.95 -19.96 -35.19
N GLY A 287 4.53 -18.89 -34.49
CA GLY A 287 3.91 -18.91 -33.17
C GLY A 287 2.84 -17.82 -32.97
N VAL A 288 2.54 -17.57 -31.70
CA VAL A 288 1.57 -16.57 -31.24
C VAL A 288 2.30 -15.43 -30.51
N LEU A 289 2.08 -14.21 -30.97
CA LEU A 289 2.48 -12.98 -30.28
C LEU A 289 1.31 -12.50 -29.42
N PHE A 290 1.44 -12.58 -28.10
CA PHE A 290 0.43 -12.15 -27.14
C PHE A 290 0.80 -10.78 -26.56
N ILE A 291 0.04 -9.75 -26.89
CA ILE A 291 0.26 -8.39 -26.40
C ILE A 291 -0.66 -8.15 -25.21
N ASP A 292 -0.10 -8.17 -24.00
CA ASP A 292 -0.85 -7.89 -22.78
C ASP A 292 -1.02 -6.39 -22.56
N GLU A 293 -2.17 -6.02 -21.98
CA GLU A 293 -2.65 -4.64 -21.84
C GLU A 293 -2.44 -3.82 -23.12
N ALA A 294 -2.87 -4.37 -24.26
CA ALA A 294 -2.63 -3.82 -25.59
C ALA A 294 -3.14 -2.38 -25.77
N TYR A 295 -4.17 -1.97 -25.01
CA TYR A 295 -4.66 -0.59 -25.00
C TYR A 295 -3.58 0.42 -24.58
N SER A 296 -2.55 -0.01 -23.85
CA SER A 296 -1.39 0.82 -23.52
C SER A 296 -0.51 1.13 -24.73
N LEU A 297 -0.67 0.48 -25.88
CA LEU A 297 0.11 0.78 -27.09
C LEU A 297 -0.15 2.17 -27.66
N LYS A 298 -1.23 2.85 -27.26
CA LYS A 298 -1.52 4.22 -27.70
C LYS A 298 -2.06 5.07 -26.55
N HIS A 299 -1.27 6.02 -26.06
CA HIS A 299 -1.65 6.96 -25.01
C HIS A 299 -2.16 8.27 -25.61
N GLY A 300 -3.45 8.31 -25.99
CA GLY A 300 -4.06 9.50 -26.59
C GLY A 300 -3.71 9.70 -28.07
N GLN A 301 -4.10 10.85 -28.64
CA GLN A 301 -3.95 11.09 -30.08
C GLN A 301 -2.52 11.45 -30.52
N ASP A 302 -1.70 12.00 -29.63
CA ASP A 302 -0.37 12.52 -29.96
C ASP A 302 0.78 11.50 -29.79
N ASP A 303 0.49 10.26 -29.38
CA ASP A 303 1.48 9.20 -29.16
C ASP A 303 2.00 8.62 -30.49
N ARG A 304 2.96 9.33 -31.09
CA ARG A 304 3.56 8.97 -32.39
C ARG A 304 4.33 7.65 -32.36
N TYR A 305 5.03 7.37 -31.26
CA TYR A 305 5.80 6.12 -31.12
C TYR A 305 4.88 4.91 -31.00
N GLY A 306 3.82 5.02 -30.21
CA GLY A 306 2.77 4.01 -30.12
C GLY A 306 2.12 3.74 -31.48
N GLN A 307 1.83 4.81 -32.22
CA GLN A 307 1.28 4.69 -33.58
C GLN A 307 2.23 3.98 -34.54
N GLU A 308 3.53 4.30 -34.52
CA GLU A 308 4.55 3.64 -35.35
C GLU A 308 4.63 2.12 -35.06
N ALA A 309 4.53 1.71 -33.78
CA ALA A 309 4.49 0.30 -33.40
C ALA A 309 3.24 -0.39 -33.95
N ILE A 310 2.07 0.26 -33.85
CA ILE A 310 0.81 -0.25 -34.39
C ILE A 310 0.88 -0.40 -35.90
N ASP A 311 1.37 0.61 -36.62
CA ASP A 311 1.48 0.58 -38.09
C ASP A 311 2.43 -0.52 -38.56
N THR A 312 3.54 -0.71 -37.84
CA THR A 312 4.48 -1.80 -38.09
C THR A 312 3.84 -3.16 -37.83
N LEU A 313 3.10 -3.31 -36.73
CA LEU A 313 2.38 -4.53 -36.38
C LEU A 313 1.34 -4.88 -37.46
N LEU A 314 0.55 -3.90 -37.91
CA LEU A 314 -0.46 -4.07 -38.96
C LEU A 314 0.15 -4.58 -40.27
N LYS A 315 1.29 -4.01 -40.67
CA LYS A 315 2.02 -4.47 -41.87
C LYS A 315 2.48 -5.92 -41.72
N LEU A 316 3.07 -6.26 -40.57
CA LEU A 316 3.61 -7.61 -40.34
C LEU A 316 2.50 -8.66 -40.16
N MET A 317 1.32 -8.27 -39.65
CA MET A 317 0.14 -9.14 -39.63
C MET A 317 -0.29 -9.55 -41.05
N ASP A 318 -0.20 -8.63 -42.02
CA ASP A 318 -0.56 -8.92 -43.41
C ASP A 318 0.52 -9.77 -44.13
N ASP A 319 1.79 -9.42 -43.92
CA ASP A 319 2.96 -10.07 -44.52
C ASP A 319 3.15 -11.50 -43.98
N LEU A 320 2.97 -11.71 -42.67
CA LEU A 320 3.22 -12.97 -41.97
C LEU A 320 1.94 -13.75 -41.63
N ARG A 321 0.81 -13.46 -42.30
CA ARG A 321 -0.53 -14.02 -41.98
C ARG A 321 -0.63 -15.55 -41.87
N HIS A 322 0.29 -16.30 -42.46
CA HIS A 322 0.32 -17.78 -42.41
C HIS A 322 1.26 -18.33 -41.34
N GLU A 323 2.09 -17.47 -40.75
CA GLU A 323 3.17 -17.87 -39.84
C GLU A 323 3.08 -17.15 -38.49
N LEU A 324 2.19 -16.16 -38.35
CA LEU A 324 2.04 -15.37 -37.14
C LEU A 324 0.57 -15.27 -36.74
N ILE A 325 0.30 -15.42 -35.44
CA ILE A 325 -0.98 -15.03 -34.85
C ILE A 325 -0.72 -13.96 -33.80
N VAL A 326 -1.37 -12.81 -33.92
CA VAL A 326 -1.38 -11.76 -32.90
C VAL A 326 -2.64 -11.88 -32.04
N VAL A 327 -2.45 -11.90 -30.72
CA VAL A 327 -3.54 -11.82 -29.72
C VAL A 327 -3.38 -10.53 -28.92
N LEU A 328 -4.37 -9.65 -28.98
CA LEU A 328 -4.40 -8.41 -28.20
C LEU A 328 -5.22 -8.62 -26.93
N ALA A 329 -4.62 -8.52 -25.75
CA ALA A 329 -5.30 -8.75 -24.49
C ALA A 329 -5.45 -7.47 -23.65
N GLY A 330 -6.54 -7.37 -22.89
CA GLY A 330 -6.76 -6.25 -21.99
C GLY A 330 -8.12 -6.26 -21.29
N TYR A 331 -8.44 -5.18 -20.59
CA TYR A 331 -9.74 -4.97 -19.96
C TYR A 331 -10.79 -4.58 -20.99
N THR A 332 -12.03 -5.01 -20.79
CA THR A 332 -13.11 -4.86 -21.78
C THR A 332 -13.29 -3.42 -22.25
N GLU A 333 -13.45 -2.47 -21.32
CA GLU A 333 -13.75 -1.09 -21.70
C GLU A 333 -12.54 -0.38 -22.36
N PRO A 334 -11.32 -0.41 -21.78
CA PRO A 334 -10.13 0.14 -22.46
C PRO A 334 -9.85 -0.50 -23.82
N MET A 335 -10.11 -1.80 -24.00
CA MET A 335 -9.91 -2.48 -25.29
C MET A 335 -10.92 -2.02 -26.33
N ARG A 336 -12.19 -1.77 -25.97
CA ARG A 336 -13.17 -1.20 -26.90
C ARG A 336 -12.71 0.16 -27.40
N GLU A 337 -12.35 1.05 -26.49
CA GLU A 337 -11.85 2.38 -26.83
C GLU A 337 -10.61 2.30 -27.73
N PHE A 338 -9.65 1.45 -27.36
CA PHE A 338 -8.43 1.23 -28.14
C PHE A 338 -8.70 0.75 -29.56
N LEU A 339 -9.63 -0.18 -29.76
CA LEU A 339 -9.99 -0.66 -31.10
C LEU A 339 -10.74 0.39 -31.93
N HIS A 340 -11.60 1.20 -31.29
CA HIS A 340 -12.27 2.32 -31.96
C HIS A 340 -11.29 3.37 -32.47
N LEU A 341 -10.24 3.67 -31.69
CA LEU A 341 -9.20 4.63 -32.09
C LEU A 341 -8.25 4.11 -33.17
N ASN A 342 -8.28 2.80 -33.46
CA ASN A 342 -7.37 2.14 -34.40
C ASN A 342 -8.17 1.23 -35.36
N PRO A 343 -8.91 1.80 -36.33
CA PRO A 343 -9.74 1.03 -37.26
C PRO A 343 -8.95 0.00 -38.09
N GLY A 344 -7.66 0.26 -38.33
CA GLY A 344 -6.75 -0.71 -38.97
C GLY A 344 -6.59 -2.01 -38.19
N LEU A 345 -6.55 -1.94 -36.85
CA LEU A 345 -6.51 -3.11 -35.97
C LEU A 345 -7.88 -3.79 -35.96
N HIS A 346 -8.96 -3.03 -35.75
CA HIS A 346 -10.33 -3.57 -35.72
C HIS A 346 -10.65 -4.44 -36.96
N SER A 347 -10.16 -4.06 -38.14
CA SER A 347 -10.34 -4.84 -39.38
C SER A 347 -9.54 -6.17 -39.39
N ARG A 348 -8.34 -6.22 -38.80
CA ARG A 348 -7.43 -7.38 -38.86
C ARG A 348 -7.59 -8.36 -37.70
N VAL A 349 -8.15 -7.91 -36.57
CA VAL A 349 -8.50 -8.73 -35.40
C VAL A 349 -10.02 -8.75 -35.15
N PRO A 350 -10.84 -9.32 -36.06
CA PRO A 350 -12.29 -9.39 -35.89
C PRO A 350 -12.75 -10.42 -34.85
N ASN A 351 -11.87 -11.36 -34.47
CA ASN A 351 -12.21 -12.40 -33.50
C ASN A 351 -12.15 -11.84 -32.07
N LEU A 352 -13.28 -11.33 -31.58
CA LEU A 352 -13.41 -10.84 -30.21
C LEU A 352 -13.84 -11.99 -29.28
N ILE A 353 -13.00 -12.29 -28.30
CA ILE A 353 -13.27 -13.27 -27.24
C ILE A 353 -13.37 -12.52 -25.92
N GLU A 354 -14.58 -12.45 -25.38
CA GLU A 354 -14.86 -11.82 -24.09
C GLU A 354 -14.84 -12.85 -22.97
N PHE A 355 -14.12 -12.53 -21.90
CA PHE A 355 -13.94 -13.34 -20.72
C PHE A 355 -14.77 -12.75 -19.57
N ALA A 356 -15.81 -13.47 -19.17
CA ALA A 356 -16.68 -13.08 -18.06
C ALA A 356 -15.98 -13.26 -16.72
N ASP A 357 -16.49 -12.58 -15.69
CA ASP A 357 -16.12 -12.86 -14.31
C ASP A 357 -16.58 -14.27 -13.92
N PHE A 358 -15.79 -14.97 -13.10
CA PHE A 358 -16.14 -16.30 -12.64
C PHE A 358 -17.35 -16.26 -11.70
N THR A 359 -18.21 -17.26 -11.86
CA THR A 359 -19.30 -17.55 -10.94
C THR A 359 -18.77 -18.04 -9.60
N ASP A 360 -19.61 -17.99 -8.57
CA ASP A 360 -19.22 -18.36 -7.20
C ASP A 360 -18.80 -19.85 -7.12
N GLU A 361 -19.47 -20.71 -7.89
CA GLU A 361 -19.13 -22.12 -8.02
C GLU A 361 -17.78 -22.34 -8.73
N GLU A 362 -17.51 -21.56 -9.79
CA GLU A 362 -16.23 -21.61 -10.50
C GLU A 362 -15.06 -21.10 -9.64
N LEU A 363 -15.25 -20.03 -8.87
CA LEU A 363 -14.26 -19.54 -7.91
C LEU A 363 -13.92 -20.61 -6.86
N GLY A 364 -14.93 -21.32 -6.36
CA GLY A 364 -14.73 -22.46 -5.46
C GLY A 364 -13.93 -23.61 -6.11
N ARG A 365 -14.25 -23.96 -7.36
CA ARG A 365 -13.47 -24.98 -8.10
C ARG A 365 -12.03 -24.54 -8.36
N ILE A 366 -11.80 -23.26 -8.63
CA ILE A 366 -10.46 -22.70 -8.79
C ILE A 366 -9.66 -22.85 -7.49
N PHE A 367 -10.29 -22.56 -6.34
CA PHE A 367 -9.70 -22.73 -5.02
C PHE A 367 -9.33 -24.19 -4.74
N ASP A 368 -10.24 -25.13 -5.04
CA ASP A 368 -10.00 -26.57 -4.90
C ASP A 368 -8.81 -27.02 -5.75
N GLY A 369 -8.74 -26.55 -6.99
CA GLY A 369 -7.62 -26.84 -7.89
C GLY A 369 -6.28 -26.32 -7.36
N MET A 370 -6.27 -25.16 -6.68
CA MET A 370 -5.06 -24.65 -6.01
C MET A 370 -4.68 -25.52 -4.81
N CYS A 371 -5.65 -25.90 -3.98
CA CYS A 371 -5.42 -26.80 -2.85
C CYS A 371 -4.81 -28.14 -3.31
N ALA A 372 -5.42 -28.77 -4.32
CA ALA A 372 -4.97 -30.05 -4.87
C ALA A 372 -3.54 -29.99 -5.42
N ARG A 373 -3.19 -28.95 -6.20
CA ARG A 373 -1.82 -28.78 -6.74
C ARG A 373 -0.78 -28.52 -5.64
N SER A 374 -1.19 -27.87 -4.55
CA SER A 374 -0.34 -27.54 -3.42
C SER A 374 -0.24 -28.66 -2.38
N GLY A 375 -1.00 -29.75 -2.56
CA GLY A 375 -1.15 -30.81 -1.54
C GLY A 375 -1.87 -30.37 -0.27
N MET A 376 -2.61 -29.25 -0.31
CA MET A 376 -3.36 -28.74 0.83
C MET A 376 -4.75 -29.39 0.87
N GLN A 377 -5.22 -29.66 2.10
CA GLN A 377 -6.53 -30.25 2.37
C GLN A 377 -7.38 -29.24 3.12
N VAL A 378 -8.65 -29.11 2.74
CA VAL A 378 -9.62 -28.24 3.40
C VAL A 378 -10.89 -29.04 3.66
N ALA A 379 -11.44 -28.96 4.86
CA ALA A 379 -12.69 -29.63 5.16
C ALA A 379 -13.87 -28.91 4.46
N PRO A 380 -14.98 -29.60 4.13
CA PRO A 380 -16.15 -28.98 3.51
C PRO A 380 -16.68 -27.70 4.21
N PRO A 381 -16.78 -27.61 5.56
CA PRO A 381 -17.21 -26.37 6.21
C PRO A 381 -16.21 -25.23 6.04
N ASP A 382 -14.90 -25.51 6.13
CA ASP A 382 -13.85 -24.51 5.96
C ASP A 382 -13.77 -24.01 4.51
N ARG A 383 -14.01 -24.90 3.54
CA ARG A 383 -14.13 -24.55 2.11
C ARG A 383 -15.26 -23.56 1.86
N ALA A 384 -16.43 -23.78 2.45
CA ALA A 384 -17.57 -22.88 2.30
C ALA A 384 -17.24 -21.47 2.80
N LEU A 385 -16.47 -21.38 3.88
CA LEU A 385 -16.02 -20.11 4.45
C LEU A 385 -14.94 -19.44 3.61
N ALA A 386 -14.00 -20.20 3.04
CA ALA A 386 -13.04 -19.67 2.07
C ALA A 386 -13.77 -19.04 0.86
N VAL A 387 -14.79 -19.72 0.32
CA VAL A 387 -15.62 -19.16 -0.75
C VAL A 387 -16.36 -17.90 -0.28
N ALA A 388 -16.97 -17.91 0.90
CA ALA A 388 -17.63 -16.74 1.46
C ALA A 388 -16.70 -15.53 1.58
N GLU A 389 -15.43 -15.75 1.97
CA GLU A 389 -14.41 -14.71 2.08
C GLU A 389 -14.03 -14.12 0.71
N ILE A 390 -13.91 -14.96 -0.33
CA ILE A 390 -13.73 -14.48 -1.71
C ILE A 390 -14.91 -13.58 -2.13
N LEU A 391 -16.14 -13.99 -1.80
CA LEU A 391 -17.36 -13.28 -2.19
C LEU A 391 -17.56 -11.95 -1.45
N LYS A 392 -17.08 -11.82 -0.21
CA LYS A 392 -17.06 -10.50 0.47
C LYS A 392 -16.29 -9.46 -0.34
N ARG A 393 -15.16 -9.86 -0.94
CA ARG A 393 -14.31 -8.98 -1.75
C ARG A 393 -14.85 -8.73 -3.14
N LYS A 394 -15.67 -9.63 -3.69
CA LYS A 394 -16.41 -9.44 -4.95
C LYS A 394 -17.31 -8.20 -4.94
N LYS A 395 -17.73 -7.73 -3.75
CA LYS A 395 -18.52 -6.50 -3.59
C LYS A 395 -17.71 -5.19 -3.77
N GLY A 396 -16.38 -5.26 -3.87
CA GLY A 396 -15.52 -4.10 -4.12
C GLY A 396 -15.51 -3.66 -5.60
N ARG A 397 -15.13 -2.40 -5.88
CA ARG A 397 -15.13 -1.81 -7.24
C ARG A 397 -14.19 -2.51 -8.25
N HIS A 398 -13.26 -3.37 -7.79
CA HIS A 398 -12.27 -4.06 -8.63
C HIS A 398 -12.01 -5.50 -8.15
N PHE A 399 -12.83 -6.46 -8.59
CA PHE A 399 -12.66 -7.88 -8.24
C PHE A 399 -11.68 -8.60 -9.21
N GLY A 400 -10.67 -9.29 -8.65
CA GLY A 400 -9.58 -9.91 -9.41
C GLY A 400 -9.79 -11.36 -9.86
N ASN A 401 -11.01 -11.91 -9.80
CA ASN A 401 -11.34 -13.28 -10.23
C ASN A 401 -10.38 -14.36 -9.66
N ALA A 402 -9.79 -15.24 -10.49
CA ALA A 402 -8.87 -16.28 -10.03
C ALA A 402 -7.64 -15.72 -9.32
N ARG A 403 -7.26 -14.46 -9.58
CA ARG A 403 -6.18 -13.78 -8.86
C ARG A 403 -6.59 -13.48 -7.42
N GLU A 404 -7.87 -13.15 -7.16
CA GLU A 404 -8.38 -12.98 -5.79
C GLU A 404 -8.41 -14.31 -5.03
N VAL A 405 -8.83 -15.38 -5.70
CA VAL A 405 -8.77 -16.74 -5.14
C VAL A 405 -7.34 -17.12 -4.75
N ARG A 406 -6.38 -16.80 -5.62
CA ARG A 406 -4.94 -17.01 -5.35
C ARG A 406 -4.48 -16.20 -4.15
N ASN A 407 -4.84 -14.93 -4.06
CA ASN A 407 -4.46 -14.06 -2.96
C ASN A 407 -5.00 -14.57 -1.62
N LEU A 408 -6.26 -15.01 -1.58
CA LEU A 408 -6.83 -15.64 -0.39
C LEU A 408 -6.07 -16.92 -0.03
N PHE A 409 -5.82 -17.78 -1.01
CA PHE A 409 -5.12 -19.06 -0.82
C PHE A 409 -3.71 -18.86 -0.25
N GLU A 410 -2.94 -17.91 -0.81
CA GLU A 410 -1.60 -17.55 -0.33
C GLU A 410 -1.65 -17.00 1.10
N ARG A 411 -2.65 -16.17 1.42
CA ARG A 411 -2.87 -15.66 2.78
C ARG A 411 -3.20 -16.79 3.76
N ALA A 412 -4.08 -17.72 3.37
CA ALA A 412 -4.48 -18.84 4.20
C ALA A 412 -3.31 -19.77 4.54
N ILE A 413 -2.45 -20.04 3.56
CA ILE A 413 -1.22 -20.79 3.77
C ILE A 413 -0.30 -20.07 4.79
N ALA A 414 -0.20 -18.74 4.72
CA ALA A 414 0.60 -17.97 5.67
C ALA A 414 0.08 -18.11 7.10
N GLN A 415 -1.23 -17.94 7.28
CA GLN A 415 -1.88 -18.02 8.59
C GLN A 415 -1.81 -19.43 9.18
N GLN A 416 -2.05 -20.44 8.36
CA GLN A 416 -1.84 -21.84 8.75
C GLN A 416 -0.42 -22.07 9.24
N SER A 417 0.57 -21.49 8.55
CA SER A 417 1.95 -21.64 8.96
C SER A 417 2.26 -20.92 10.27
N ALA A 418 1.77 -19.69 10.45
CA ALA A 418 1.91 -18.97 11.72
C ALA A 418 1.30 -19.76 12.90
N ARG A 419 0.14 -20.40 12.68
CA ARG A 419 -0.53 -21.29 13.63
C ARG A 419 0.32 -22.52 13.96
N LEU A 420 0.77 -23.25 12.94
CA LEU A 420 1.57 -24.47 13.12
C LEU A 420 2.95 -24.18 13.74
N ALA A 421 3.54 -23.02 13.48
CA ALA A 421 4.84 -22.62 14.04
C ALA A 421 4.81 -22.39 15.56
N ARG A 422 3.62 -22.33 16.19
CA ARG A 422 3.46 -22.31 17.64
C ARG A 422 3.44 -23.71 18.27
N LEU A 423 3.36 -24.76 17.44
CA LEU A 423 3.33 -26.16 17.87
C LEU A 423 4.72 -26.81 17.73
N ASP A 424 4.94 -27.95 18.38
CA ASP A 424 6.12 -28.77 18.10
C ASP A 424 5.96 -29.43 16.72
N LEU A 425 6.58 -28.81 15.72
CA LEU A 425 6.52 -29.22 14.32
C LEU A 425 6.97 -30.68 14.10
N LYS A 426 7.80 -31.24 14.98
CA LYS A 426 8.27 -32.64 14.86
C LYS A 426 7.22 -33.66 15.28
N SER A 427 6.23 -33.23 16.07
CA SER A 427 5.13 -34.07 16.55
C SER A 427 3.91 -34.09 15.62
N LEU A 428 3.93 -33.30 14.54
CA LEU A 428 2.80 -33.14 13.64
C LEU A 428 2.83 -34.19 12.52
N GLU A 429 1.69 -34.82 12.29
CA GLU A 429 1.50 -35.73 11.16
C GLU A 429 1.40 -34.97 9.83
N PRO A 430 1.79 -35.59 8.68
CA PRO A 430 1.72 -34.94 7.37
C PRO A 430 0.33 -34.38 7.01
N ALA A 431 -0.74 -35.06 7.43
CA ALA A 431 -2.11 -34.59 7.23
C ALA A 431 -2.40 -33.29 8.00
N GLN A 432 -1.83 -33.11 9.20
CA GLN A 432 -1.98 -31.89 9.98
C GLN A 432 -1.19 -30.73 9.37
N LEU A 433 -0.02 -31.02 8.79
CA LEU A 433 0.76 -30.04 8.04
C LEU A 433 0.06 -29.58 6.76
N ALA A 434 -0.77 -30.43 6.16
CA ALA A 434 -1.52 -30.14 4.93
C ALA A 434 -2.90 -29.51 5.16
N ALA A 435 -3.43 -29.51 6.38
CA ALA A 435 -4.80 -29.06 6.67
C ALA A 435 -4.91 -27.55 6.84
N LEU A 436 -5.75 -26.90 6.01
CA LEU A 436 -6.27 -25.55 6.23
C LEU A 436 -7.54 -25.62 7.07
N GLN A 437 -7.63 -24.75 8.06
CA GLN A 437 -8.76 -24.65 9.00
C GLN A 437 -9.42 -23.28 8.92
N TYR A 438 -10.62 -23.16 9.49
CA TYR A 438 -11.36 -21.90 9.58
C TYR A 438 -10.51 -20.68 9.97
N SER A 439 -9.70 -20.81 11.02
CA SER A 439 -8.85 -19.73 11.55
C SER A 439 -7.83 -19.21 10.54
N ASP A 440 -7.50 -20.01 9.52
CA ASP A 440 -6.51 -19.66 8.53
C ASP A 440 -7.09 -18.70 7.45
N PHE A 441 -8.42 -18.62 7.32
CA PHE A 441 -9.08 -17.81 6.29
C PHE A 441 -9.51 -16.41 6.76
N THR A 442 -9.57 -16.19 8.07
CA THR A 442 -10.03 -14.95 8.70
C THR A 442 -8.87 -14.00 9.02
N GLU A 443 -9.14 -12.70 9.15
CA GLU A 443 -8.17 -11.78 9.75
C GLU A 443 -7.89 -12.20 11.20
N PRO A 444 -6.62 -12.22 11.65
CA PRO A 444 -6.33 -12.55 13.03
C PRO A 444 -7.00 -11.52 13.96
N PRO A 445 -7.64 -11.96 15.06
CA PRO A 445 -8.12 -11.02 16.08
C PRO A 445 -6.91 -10.26 16.66
N ASP A 446 -7.13 -8.98 17.00
CA ASP A 446 -6.14 -8.04 17.58
C ASP A 446 -5.55 -8.48 18.96
N ASP A 447 -5.77 -9.72 19.39
CA ASP A 447 -5.35 -10.21 20.70
C ASP A 447 -3.91 -10.76 20.71
N HIS A 448 -3.02 -9.85 21.14
CA HIS A 448 -1.92 -9.98 22.10
C HIS A 448 -1.13 -11.29 22.29
N ASP A 449 0.20 -11.13 22.25
CA ASP A 449 1.25 -11.82 23.02
C ASP A 449 0.97 -13.27 23.47
N ALA A 450 1.37 -14.23 22.63
CA ALA A 450 1.56 -15.62 23.05
C ALA A 450 3.02 -16.05 22.80
N ALA A 451 3.74 -16.32 23.89
CA ALA A 451 5.13 -16.79 23.91
C ALA A 451 5.29 -18.11 23.14
N ARG A 452 6.41 -18.23 22.41
CA ARG A 452 6.79 -19.44 21.65
C ARG A 452 7.84 -20.27 22.40
N PRO A 453 7.91 -21.60 22.14
CA PRO A 453 9.05 -22.41 22.54
C PRO A 453 10.30 -22.00 21.75
N GLU A 454 11.41 -21.79 22.46
CA GLU A 454 12.71 -21.46 21.87
C GLU A 454 13.27 -22.65 21.08
N GLY A 455 13.47 -22.45 19.77
CA GLY A 455 14.19 -23.43 18.98
C GLY A 455 14.07 -23.24 17.47
N GLN A 456 14.79 -22.27 16.90
CA GLN A 456 15.18 -22.29 15.48
C GLN A 456 16.32 -21.28 15.19
N GLY A 457 17.48 -21.79 14.78
CA GLY A 457 18.56 -21.11 14.03
C GLY A 457 19.12 -19.79 14.58
N ALA A 458 20.35 -19.81 15.11
CA ALA A 458 21.03 -18.65 15.71
C ALA A 458 21.10 -17.37 14.84
N ALA A 459 21.08 -17.48 13.50
CA ALA A 459 21.11 -16.32 12.59
C ALA A 459 19.73 -15.67 12.39
N VAL A 460 18.66 -16.48 12.21
CA VAL A 460 17.27 -16.00 12.11
C VAL A 460 16.83 -15.36 13.43
N SER A 461 17.29 -15.92 14.55
CA SER A 461 17.09 -15.37 15.89
C SER A 461 17.62 -13.93 16.03
N ALA A 462 18.77 -13.59 15.42
CA ALA A 462 19.37 -12.27 15.57
C ALA A 462 18.60 -11.16 14.83
N SER A 463 18.15 -11.41 13.60
CA SER A 463 17.36 -10.43 12.84
C SER A 463 15.93 -10.29 13.38
N LEU A 464 15.35 -11.38 13.90
CA LEU A 464 14.07 -11.32 14.64
C LEU A 464 14.23 -10.61 15.99
N ALA A 465 15.33 -10.80 16.71
CA ALA A 465 15.60 -10.05 17.94
C ALA A 465 15.73 -8.53 17.68
N LYS A 466 16.33 -8.13 16.55
CA LYS A 466 16.35 -6.72 16.12
C LYS A 466 14.96 -6.19 15.79
N LEU A 467 14.10 -7.01 15.20
CA LEU A 467 12.69 -6.68 14.98
C LEU A 467 11.97 -6.48 16.32
N ASP A 468 12.21 -7.37 17.29
CA ASP A 468 11.59 -7.29 18.62
C ASP A 468 12.03 -6.05 19.40
N ALA A 469 13.30 -5.65 19.26
CA ALA A 469 13.88 -4.47 19.90
C ALA A 469 13.33 -3.13 19.40
N LEU A 470 12.67 -3.07 18.23
CA LEU A 470 12.03 -1.83 17.79
C LEU A 470 10.91 -1.41 18.74
N THR A 471 10.80 -0.14 19.09
CA THR A 471 9.67 0.36 19.89
C THR A 471 8.37 0.29 19.07
N GLY A 472 7.28 -0.20 19.67
CA GLY A 472 5.95 -0.24 19.04
C GLY A 472 5.83 -1.23 17.88
N LEU A 473 5.07 -0.85 16.84
CA LEU A 473 4.89 -1.59 15.58
C LEU A 473 4.35 -3.03 15.71
N ALA A 474 3.53 -3.30 16.73
CA ALA A 474 3.04 -4.66 17.01
C ALA A 474 2.44 -5.36 15.78
N THR A 475 1.56 -4.69 15.05
CA THR A 475 0.91 -5.19 13.83
C THR A 475 1.92 -5.51 12.72
N ALA A 476 2.87 -4.60 12.47
CA ALA A 476 3.88 -4.79 11.43
C ALA A 476 4.88 -5.90 11.79
N LYS A 477 5.29 -5.99 13.07
CA LYS A 477 6.13 -7.09 13.57
C LYS A 477 5.43 -8.43 13.39
N GLN A 478 4.15 -8.51 13.73
CA GLN A 478 3.37 -9.74 13.59
C GLN A 478 3.28 -10.19 12.13
N ALA A 479 2.99 -9.29 11.20
CA ALA A 479 2.92 -9.63 9.78
C ALA A 479 4.26 -10.14 9.21
N ILE A 480 5.39 -9.60 9.68
CA ILE A 480 6.72 -10.10 9.29
C ILE A 480 6.98 -11.49 9.88
N ARG A 481 6.58 -11.74 11.13
CA ARG A 481 6.69 -13.07 11.74
C ARG A 481 5.88 -14.11 10.99
N GLU A 482 4.66 -13.79 10.56
CA GLU A 482 3.84 -14.71 9.75
C GLU A 482 4.54 -15.11 8.44
N VAL A 483 5.23 -14.18 7.78
CA VAL A 483 6.04 -14.50 6.59
C VAL A 483 7.20 -15.40 6.99
N ALA A 484 7.91 -15.08 8.08
CA ALA A 484 9.03 -15.88 8.54
C ALA A 484 8.62 -17.34 8.87
N ASP A 485 7.49 -17.50 9.56
CA ASP A 485 6.93 -18.79 9.94
C ASP A 485 6.54 -19.64 8.73
N PHE A 486 5.94 -19.01 7.72
CA PHE A 486 5.63 -19.67 6.46
C PHE A 486 6.86 -20.29 5.81
N TYR A 487 7.93 -19.52 5.67
CA TYR A 487 9.15 -20.02 5.03
C TYR A 487 9.89 -21.03 5.90
N ALA A 488 9.82 -20.92 7.23
CA ALA A 488 10.33 -21.92 8.15
C ALA A 488 9.62 -23.28 7.98
N ILE A 489 8.29 -23.30 7.97
CA ILE A 489 7.50 -24.53 7.78
C ILE A 489 7.69 -25.10 6.37
N ARG A 490 7.75 -24.25 5.35
CA ARG A 490 8.04 -24.69 3.99
C ARG A 490 9.37 -25.44 3.92
N LYS A 491 10.41 -24.94 4.59
CA LYS A 491 11.72 -25.61 4.63
C LYS A 491 11.63 -27.02 5.26
N LEU A 492 10.75 -27.20 6.24
CA LEU A 492 10.50 -28.50 6.87
C LEU A 492 9.68 -29.46 5.98
N ARG A 493 8.77 -28.94 5.14
CA ARG A 493 7.99 -29.76 4.19
C ARG A 493 8.83 -30.42 3.09
N GLY A 494 10.08 -30.00 2.91
CA GLY A 494 11.01 -30.58 1.94
C GLY A 494 10.74 -30.19 0.47
N ALA A 495 11.62 -30.61 -0.44
CA ALA A 495 11.63 -30.19 -1.85
C ALA A 495 10.53 -30.81 -2.75
N GLY A 496 9.64 -31.64 -2.19
CA GLY A 496 8.64 -32.41 -2.94
C GLY A 496 7.23 -31.80 -2.99
N ALA A 497 6.91 -30.84 -2.12
CA ALA A 497 5.69 -30.06 -2.24
C ALA A 497 5.87 -29.04 -3.37
N GLN A 498 4.92 -28.92 -4.31
CA GLN A 498 4.95 -27.81 -5.27
C GLN A 498 4.94 -26.51 -4.47
N ALA A 499 6.10 -25.86 -4.43
CA ALA A 499 6.34 -24.76 -3.54
C ALA A 499 5.61 -23.53 -4.06
N HIS A 500 4.43 -23.26 -3.52
CA HIS A 500 3.73 -22.02 -3.76
C HIS A 500 4.45 -20.89 -3.01
N ASP A 501 5.13 -20.01 -3.75
CA ASP A 501 5.67 -18.77 -3.21
C ASP A 501 4.50 -17.82 -2.88
N ILE A 502 4.42 -17.41 -1.61
CA ILE A 502 3.55 -16.32 -1.19
C ILE A 502 4.07 -15.01 -1.78
N GLY A 503 3.18 -14.11 -2.19
CA GLY A 503 3.57 -12.77 -2.62
C GLY A 503 4.44 -12.06 -1.56
N LEU A 504 5.67 -11.70 -1.95
CA LEU A 504 6.64 -10.99 -1.11
C LEU A 504 6.40 -9.48 -1.03
N HIS A 505 5.56 -8.96 -1.92
CA HIS A 505 5.33 -7.52 -2.08
C HIS A 505 4.36 -6.99 -1.04
N MET A 506 4.65 -5.83 -0.48
CA MET A 506 3.90 -5.23 0.64
C MET A 506 3.65 -3.73 0.42
N VAL A 507 2.61 -3.22 1.06
CA VAL A 507 2.30 -1.78 1.11
C VAL A 507 2.43 -1.31 2.55
N PHE A 508 3.28 -0.33 2.80
CA PHE A 508 3.53 0.27 4.11
C PHE A 508 2.81 1.62 4.19
N VAL A 509 1.86 1.72 5.10
CA VAL A 509 0.96 2.87 5.20
C VAL A 509 1.11 3.55 6.54
N GLY A 510 1.37 4.86 6.55
CA GLY A 510 1.35 5.65 7.80
C GLY A 510 2.09 6.98 7.68
N ASN A 511 2.04 7.79 8.73
CA ASN A 511 2.64 9.13 8.75
C ASN A 511 4.18 9.11 8.67
N PRO A 512 4.84 10.23 8.33
CA PRO A 512 6.29 10.33 8.32
C PRO A 512 6.88 9.99 9.68
N GLY A 513 8.04 9.33 9.68
CA GLY A 513 8.75 9.01 10.91
C GLY A 513 8.14 7.87 11.75
N THR A 514 7.19 7.11 11.23
CA THR A 514 6.65 5.91 11.89
C THR A 514 7.55 4.67 11.74
N GLY A 515 8.69 4.75 11.05
CA GLY A 515 9.67 3.66 10.96
C GLY A 515 9.55 2.75 9.74
N LYS A 516 8.77 3.13 8.71
CA LYS A 516 8.60 2.38 7.44
C LYS A 516 9.93 1.95 6.80
N THR A 517 10.84 2.89 6.55
CA THR A 517 12.15 2.61 5.94
C THR A 517 13.03 1.74 6.84
N THR A 518 13.00 1.97 8.16
CA THR A 518 13.73 1.16 9.14
C THR A 518 13.27 -0.30 9.10
N LEU A 519 11.95 -0.52 9.07
CA LEU A 519 11.38 -1.86 9.00
C LEU A 519 11.70 -2.53 7.65
N ALA A 520 11.64 -1.80 6.54
CA ALA A 520 11.99 -2.34 5.22
C ALA A 520 13.45 -2.82 5.14
N ARG A 521 14.37 -2.10 5.80
CA ARG A 521 15.78 -2.50 5.89
C ARG A 521 15.96 -3.79 6.71
N LEU A 522 15.25 -3.91 7.83
CA LEU A 522 15.27 -5.13 8.63
C LEU A 522 14.63 -6.30 7.88
N LEU A 523 13.53 -6.06 7.17
CA LEU A 523 12.86 -7.05 6.33
C LEU A 523 13.81 -7.67 5.31
N ALA A 524 14.64 -6.85 4.65
CA ALA A 524 15.65 -7.35 3.72
C ALA A 524 16.63 -8.33 4.40
N GLY A 525 17.11 -8.00 5.60
CA GLY A 525 17.97 -8.88 6.39
C GLY A 525 17.27 -10.18 6.79
N ILE A 526 16.02 -10.10 7.24
CA ILE A 526 15.21 -11.26 7.61
C ILE A 526 14.99 -12.19 6.41
N TYR A 527 14.66 -11.65 5.23
CA TYR A 527 14.48 -12.43 4.01
C TYR A 527 15.73 -13.18 3.59
N ARG A 528 16.91 -12.56 3.73
CA ARG A 528 18.20 -13.23 3.51
C ARG A 528 18.43 -14.37 4.49
N ASP A 529 18.25 -14.11 5.79
CA ASP A 529 18.57 -15.07 6.84
C ASP A 529 17.65 -16.30 6.80
N LEU A 530 16.42 -16.13 6.31
CA LEU A 530 15.46 -17.20 6.04
C LEU A 530 15.70 -17.92 4.71
N GLY A 531 16.59 -17.42 3.84
CA GLY A 531 16.83 -17.95 2.51
C GLY A 531 15.68 -17.72 1.53
N ILE A 532 14.82 -16.73 1.79
CA ILE A 532 13.73 -16.30 0.90
C ILE A 532 14.33 -15.59 -0.31
N LEU A 533 15.28 -14.71 -0.04
CA LEU A 533 16.04 -14.00 -1.04
C LEU A 533 17.54 -14.25 -0.83
N PRO A 534 18.35 -14.31 -1.90
CA PRO A 534 19.79 -14.57 -1.79
C PRO A 534 20.56 -13.40 -1.14
N GLY A 535 20.04 -12.17 -1.23
CA GLY A 535 20.60 -10.96 -0.67
C GLY A 535 19.72 -10.37 0.44
N GLY A 536 20.29 -9.42 1.18
CA GLY A 536 19.59 -8.69 2.25
C GLY A 536 19.85 -7.19 2.20
N HIS A 537 20.07 -6.67 1.00
CA HIS A 537 20.19 -5.24 0.73
C HIS A 537 18.83 -4.60 0.47
N LEU A 538 18.76 -3.30 0.74
CA LEU A 538 17.61 -2.46 0.49
C LEU A 538 18.01 -1.40 -0.56
N VAL A 539 17.25 -1.32 -1.65
CA VAL A 539 17.34 -0.22 -2.61
C VAL A 539 16.17 0.71 -2.34
N GLU A 540 16.47 1.94 -1.94
CA GLU A 540 15.46 2.97 -1.62
C GLU A 540 15.38 3.97 -2.77
N VAL A 541 14.17 4.19 -3.28
CA VAL A 541 13.89 5.11 -4.38
C VAL A 541 12.61 5.89 -4.11
N ASP A 542 12.53 7.08 -4.68
CA ASP A 542 11.30 7.88 -4.77
C ASP A 542 10.87 7.99 -6.24
N ARG A 543 9.88 8.84 -6.52
CA ARG A 543 9.46 9.18 -7.89
C ARG A 543 10.64 9.64 -8.76
N GLY A 544 11.52 10.48 -8.23
CA GLY A 544 12.69 10.98 -8.97
C GLY A 544 13.69 9.88 -9.33
N GLY A 545 13.76 8.81 -8.52
CA GLY A 545 14.54 7.62 -8.78
C GLY A 545 13.98 6.72 -9.89
N LEU A 546 12.67 6.75 -10.15
CA LEU A 546 12.00 5.87 -11.11
C LEU A 546 11.65 6.55 -12.44
N VAL A 547 11.26 7.83 -12.39
CA VAL A 547 10.77 8.57 -13.56
C VAL A 547 11.93 9.22 -14.32
N GLY A 548 11.95 9.05 -15.64
CA GLY A 548 12.96 9.63 -16.54
C GLY A 548 12.74 11.13 -16.78
N GLY A 549 13.78 11.83 -17.23
CA GLY A 549 13.67 13.25 -17.59
C GLY A 549 13.06 13.49 -18.99
N TYR A 550 13.00 12.43 -19.80
CA TYR A 550 12.53 12.46 -21.19
C TYR A 550 11.63 11.24 -21.47
N GLU A 551 10.77 11.36 -22.48
CA GLU A 551 9.86 10.29 -22.92
C GLU A 551 10.61 9.02 -23.35
N GLY A 552 10.08 7.85 -22.99
CA GLY A 552 10.71 6.54 -23.24
C GLY A 552 11.77 6.11 -22.22
N GLN A 553 12.33 7.02 -21.42
CA GLN A 553 13.39 6.66 -20.45
C GLN A 553 12.86 6.09 -19.13
N THR A 554 11.59 6.35 -18.79
CA THR A 554 11.03 5.98 -17.49
C THR A 554 10.99 4.47 -17.28
N ALA A 555 10.62 3.72 -18.31
CA ALA A 555 10.60 2.27 -18.23
C ALA A 555 12.00 1.67 -17.98
N LEU A 556 13.03 2.18 -18.68
CA LEU A 556 14.42 1.77 -18.43
C LEU A 556 14.86 2.08 -17.00
N LYS A 557 14.71 3.34 -16.58
CA LYS A 557 15.17 3.79 -15.27
C LYS A 557 14.48 3.05 -14.13
N THR A 558 13.17 2.81 -14.28
CA THR A 558 12.40 1.97 -13.34
C THR A 558 12.97 0.55 -13.29
N ARG A 559 13.22 -0.05 -14.45
CA ARG A 559 13.77 -1.40 -14.56
C ARG A 559 15.19 -1.51 -13.98
N GLU A 560 16.06 -0.54 -14.21
CA GLU A 560 17.40 -0.51 -13.63
C GLU A 560 17.35 -0.56 -12.09
N ARG A 561 16.43 0.18 -11.47
CA ARG A 561 16.24 0.15 -10.01
C ARG A 561 15.67 -1.17 -9.50
N VAL A 562 14.80 -1.80 -10.28
CA VAL A 562 14.33 -3.17 -10.01
C VAL A 562 15.49 -4.16 -10.10
N GLU A 563 16.31 -4.07 -11.15
CA GLU A 563 17.45 -4.96 -11.38
C GLU A 563 18.53 -4.80 -10.29
N GLU A 564 18.79 -3.57 -9.83
CA GLU A 564 19.65 -3.29 -8.67
C GLU A 564 19.13 -3.95 -7.38
N ALA A 565 17.81 -4.03 -7.23
CA ALA A 565 17.15 -4.63 -6.08
C ALA A 565 17.00 -6.15 -6.16
N LEU A 566 17.35 -6.80 -7.29
CA LEU A 566 17.22 -8.25 -7.43
C LEU A 566 17.98 -8.99 -6.35
N GLY A 567 17.35 -10.01 -5.79
CA GLY A 567 17.82 -10.74 -4.63
C GLY A 567 17.65 -9.98 -3.31
N GLY A 568 17.04 -8.81 -3.29
CA GLY A 568 16.82 -7.98 -2.09
C GLY A 568 15.44 -7.31 -2.08
N VAL A 569 15.35 -6.16 -1.42
CA VAL A 569 14.10 -5.38 -1.29
C VAL A 569 14.22 -4.05 -2.04
N LEU A 570 13.27 -3.76 -2.93
CA LEU A 570 13.05 -2.43 -3.50
C LEU A 570 12.02 -1.70 -2.65
N PHE A 571 12.41 -0.59 -2.02
CA PHE A 571 11.51 0.28 -1.26
C PHE A 571 11.24 1.55 -2.04
N ILE A 572 9.97 1.79 -2.37
CA ILE A 572 9.51 2.96 -3.11
C ILE A 572 8.80 3.89 -2.12
N ASP A 573 9.47 4.97 -1.73
CA ASP A 573 8.89 5.96 -0.83
C ASP A 573 7.88 6.85 -1.55
N GLU A 574 6.79 7.17 -0.85
CA GLU A 574 5.65 7.93 -1.37
C GLU A 574 5.19 7.47 -2.78
N ALA A 575 4.95 6.18 -2.95
CA ALA A 575 4.66 5.55 -4.25
C ALA A 575 3.47 6.18 -4.98
N TYR A 576 2.48 6.70 -4.25
CA TYR A 576 1.34 7.45 -4.81
C TYR A 576 1.77 8.68 -5.62
N ALA A 577 2.99 9.20 -5.41
CA ALA A 577 3.63 10.22 -6.24
C ALA A 577 3.62 9.85 -7.74
N LEU A 578 3.67 8.56 -8.09
CA LEU A 578 3.73 8.09 -9.47
C LEU A 578 2.42 8.30 -10.26
N THR A 579 1.26 8.51 -9.62
CA THR A 579 -0.03 8.65 -10.34
C THR A 579 -0.68 10.02 -10.17
N HIS A 580 0.09 11.07 -9.88
CA HIS A 580 -0.48 12.41 -9.75
C HIS A 580 -0.86 13.02 -11.12
N GLY A 581 -2.14 13.34 -11.29
CA GLY A 581 -2.65 14.04 -12.48
C GLY A 581 -2.63 13.18 -13.76
N ASN A 582 -2.61 13.85 -14.91
CA ASN A 582 -2.51 13.20 -16.23
C ASN A 582 -1.06 12.88 -16.63
N ASP A 583 -0.22 12.54 -15.66
CA ASP A 583 1.20 12.28 -15.89
C ASP A 583 1.41 10.93 -16.60
N ASN A 584 1.80 10.98 -17.86
CA ASN A 584 2.07 9.80 -18.68
C ASN A 584 3.34 9.07 -18.22
N TYR A 585 4.33 9.79 -17.71
CA TYR A 585 5.60 9.20 -17.28
C TYR A 585 5.44 8.36 -16.01
N GLY A 586 4.72 8.87 -15.02
CA GLY A 586 4.44 8.12 -13.80
C GLY A 586 3.60 6.86 -14.05
N ARG A 587 2.63 6.91 -14.98
CA ARG A 587 1.88 5.73 -15.43
C ARG A 587 2.78 4.69 -16.10
N GLU A 588 3.74 5.12 -16.92
CA GLU A 588 4.74 4.24 -17.53
C GLU A 588 5.60 3.53 -16.47
N ALA A 589 6.03 4.25 -15.42
CA ALA A 589 6.76 3.66 -14.30
C ALA A 589 5.92 2.58 -13.59
N VAL A 590 4.65 2.87 -13.29
CA VAL A 590 3.73 1.91 -12.66
C VAL A 590 3.55 0.65 -13.52
N ASN A 591 3.30 0.80 -14.81
CA ASN A 591 3.14 -0.34 -15.72
C ASN A 591 4.42 -1.20 -15.78
N THR A 592 5.58 -0.55 -15.77
CA THR A 592 6.88 -1.23 -15.73
C THR A 592 7.07 -1.99 -14.40
N LEU A 593 6.73 -1.38 -13.26
CA LEU A 593 6.76 -2.05 -11.96
C LEU A 593 5.83 -3.26 -11.93
N VAL A 594 4.59 -3.12 -12.40
CA VAL A 594 3.59 -4.20 -12.44
C VAL A 594 4.10 -5.42 -13.18
N LYS A 595 4.83 -5.21 -14.28
CA LYS A 595 5.48 -6.29 -15.02
C LYS A 595 6.64 -6.91 -14.26
N CYS A 596 7.50 -6.10 -13.67
CA CYS A 596 8.64 -6.57 -12.87
C CYS A 596 8.19 -7.43 -11.67
N LEU A 597 7.03 -7.11 -11.08
CA LEU A 597 6.40 -7.93 -10.04
C LEU A 597 6.05 -9.35 -10.52
N GLU A 598 5.82 -9.56 -11.82
CA GLU A 598 5.59 -10.89 -12.40
C GLU A 598 6.89 -11.57 -12.83
N ASP A 599 7.74 -10.86 -13.57
CA ASP A 599 8.99 -11.40 -14.10
C ASP A 599 9.94 -11.87 -12.98
N PHE A 600 9.94 -11.17 -11.83
CA PHE A 600 10.88 -11.38 -10.73
C PHE A 600 10.21 -11.78 -9.41
N ARG A 601 9.01 -12.34 -9.46
CA ARG A 601 8.17 -12.65 -8.28
C ARG A 601 8.90 -13.41 -7.15
N SER A 602 9.77 -14.35 -7.50
CA SER A 602 10.51 -15.18 -6.54
C SER A 602 11.92 -14.66 -6.20
N GLN A 603 12.33 -13.55 -6.82
CA GLN A 603 13.69 -13.02 -6.72
C GLN A 603 13.72 -11.60 -6.15
N LEU A 604 12.56 -10.97 -5.93
CA LEU A 604 12.46 -9.58 -5.52
C LEU A 604 11.29 -9.38 -4.58
N ALA A 605 11.52 -8.61 -3.51
CA ALA A 605 10.44 -8.03 -2.73
C ALA A 605 10.32 -6.53 -3.07
N ILE A 606 9.09 -6.05 -3.24
CA ILE A 606 8.82 -4.62 -3.47
C ILE A 606 7.95 -4.13 -2.33
N VAL A 607 8.35 -3.03 -1.70
CA VAL A 607 7.61 -2.37 -0.63
C VAL A 607 7.23 -0.97 -1.09
N LEU A 608 5.93 -0.73 -1.22
CA LEU A 608 5.39 0.60 -1.55
C LEU A 608 5.07 1.35 -0.26
N SER A 609 5.54 2.58 -0.12
CA SER A 609 5.32 3.41 1.08
C SER A 609 4.42 4.60 0.77
N GLY A 610 3.55 4.98 1.70
CA GLY A 610 2.79 6.23 1.60
C GLY A 610 1.76 6.44 2.70
N TYR A 611 0.90 7.43 2.51
CA TYR A 611 -0.20 7.77 3.40
C TYR A 611 -1.46 6.96 3.07
N PRO A 612 -2.33 6.65 4.05
CA PRO A 612 -3.46 5.74 3.85
C PRO A 612 -4.38 6.11 2.68
N ALA A 613 -4.92 7.32 2.68
CA ALA A 613 -5.88 7.73 1.66
C ALA A 613 -5.26 7.82 0.25
N GLN A 614 -4.01 8.29 0.17
CA GLN A 614 -3.29 8.40 -1.11
C GLN A 614 -2.91 7.02 -1.66
N MET A 615 -2.49 6.09 -0.80
CA MET A 615 -2.13 4.73 -1.21
C MET A 615 -3.35 3.94 -1.68
N GLU A 616 -4.52 4.11 -1.05
CA GLU A 616 -5.75 3.47 -1.53
C GLU A 616 -6.07 3.91 -2.95
N ARG A 617 -6.05 5.24 -3.21
CA ARG A 617 -6.26 5.79 -4.57
C ARG A 617 -5.21 5.32 -5.57
N PHE A 618 -3.95 5.20 -5.14
CA PHE A 618 -2.85 4.72 -5.98
C PHE A 618 -3.03 3.25 -6.38
N LEU A 619 -3.43 2.39 -5.44
CA LEU A 619 -3.70 0.98 -5.71
C LEU A 619 -4.93 0.80 -6.60
N ASP A 620 -5.97 1.63 -6.41
CA ASP A 620 -7.18 1.62 -7.25
C ASP A 620 -6.93 2.13 -8.68
N ALA A 621 -5.92 2.99 -8.88
CA ALA A 621 -5.57 3.51 -10.19
C ALA A 621 -5.07 2.44 -11.16
N ASN A 622 -4.57 1.31 -10.65
CA ASN A 622 -4.12 0.19 -11.47
C ASN A 622 -4.53 -1.16 -10.84
N PRO A 623 -5.50 -1.89 -11.40
CA PRO A 623 -5.92 -3.22 -10.90
C PRO A 623 -4.76 -4.23 -10.77
N GLY A 624 -3.71 -4.04 -11.57
CA GLY A 624 -2.49 -4.83 -11.52
C GLY A 624 -1.67 -4.63 -10.25
N LEU A 625 -1.66 -3.43 -9.66
CA LEU A 625 -1.04 -3.16 -8.36
C LEU A 625 -1.87 -3.79 -7.24
N ARG A 626 -3.16 -3.46 -7.17
CA ARG A 626 -4.07 -3.93 -6.09
C ARG A 626 -4.06 -5.44 -5.93
N SER A 627 -3.95 -6.16 -7.04
CA SER A 627 -3.97 -7.61 -7.05
C SER A 627 -2.63 -8.29 -6.76
N ARG A 628 -1.49 -7.59 -6.91
CA ARG A 628 -0.13 -8.13 -6.65
C ARG A 628 0.40 -7.74 -5.26
N PHE A 629 -0.11 -6.65 -4.70
CA PHE A 629 0.16 -6.19 -3.34
C PHE A 629 -0.93 -6.68 -2.39
N ALA A 630 -0.87 -7.96 -2.02
CA ALA A 630 -1.90 -8.60 -1.20
C ALA A 630 -1.85 -8.20 0.29
N ARG A 631 -0.77 -7.55 0.75
CA ARG A 631 -0.53 -7.22 2.17
C ARG A 631 -0.30 -5.73 2.35
N THR A 632 -1.11 -5.12 3.20
CA THR A 632 -0.95 -3.72 3.64
C THR A 632 -0.63 -3.72 5.13
N LEU A 633 0.49 -3.10 5.51
CA LEU A 633 0.92 -2.91 6.89
C LEU A 633 0.64 -1.48 7.32
N LEU A 634 -0.15 -1.33 8.38
CA LEU A 634 -0.43 -0.04 9.00
C LEU A 634 0.66 0.30 10.03
N PHE A 635 1.20 1.52 9.90
CA PHE A 635 2.16 2.12 10.80
C PHE A 635 1.46 3.28 11.53
N PRO A 636 0.82 3.02 12.68
CA PRO A 636 0.17 4.07 13.46
C PRO A 636 1.20 5.08 13.98
N ASP A 637 0.72 6.26 14.35
CA ASP A 637 1.54 7.22 15.09
C ASP A 637 1.95 6.62 16.43
N TYR A 638 3.20 6.85 16.82
CA TYR A 638 3.70 6.42 18.11
C TYR A 638 3.00 7.19 19.24
N SER A 639 2.72 6.49 20.33
CA SER A 639 2.33 7.10 21.60
C SER A 639 3.45 7.97 22.16
N ASP A 640 3.11 8.86 23.09
CA ASP A 640 4.09 9.74 23.72
C ASP A 640 5.17 8.96 24.50
N GLU A 641 4.79 7.84 25.11
CA GLU A 641 5.73 6.95 25.80
C GLU A 641 6.70 6.29 24.83
N GLU A 642 6.19 5.81 23.69
CA GLU A 642 7.02 5.22 22.63
C GLU A 642 7.96 6.27 22.01
N LEU A 643 7.50 7.50 21.78
CA LEU A 643 8.35 8.57 21.25
C LEU A 643 9.45 9.00 22.23
N VAL A 644 9.17 9.03 23.53
CA VAL A 644 10.19 9.28 24.56
C VAL A 644 11.19 8.13 24.60
N ALA A 645 10.75 6.87 24.49
CA ALA A 645 11.63 5.72 24.41
C ALA A 645 12.52 5.77 23.15
N ILE A 646 11.95 6.12 22.00
CA ILE A 646 12.70 6.38 20.76
C ILE A 646 13.72 7.49 20.98
N GLY A 647 13.34 8.59 21.63
CA GLY A 647 14.23 9.70 21.93
C GLY A 647 15.42 9.31 22.83
N ARG A 648 15.19 8.46 23.84
CA ARG A 648 16.26 7.89 24.67
C ARG A 648 17.22 7.07 23.85
N ASN A 649 16.72 6.13 23.06
CA ASN A 649 17.56 5.27 22.22
C ASN A 649 18.39 6.10 21.23
N MET A 650 17.78 7.12 20.59
CA MET A 650 18.48 8.01 19.67
C MET A 650 19.55 8.86 20.37
N ALA A 651 19.29 9.32 21.59
CA ALA A 651 20.28 10.03 22.40
C ALA A 651 21.46 9.10 22.75
N GLU A 652 21.18 7.89 23.22
CA GLU A 652 22.19 6.90 23.62
C GLU A 652 23.08 6.47 22.45
N GLU A 653 22.52 6.27 21.26
CA GLU A 653 23.28 5.99 20.03
C GLU A 653 24.29 7.10 19.69
N HIS A 654 24.01 8.35 20.08
CA HIS A 654 24.88 9.50 19.87
C HIS A 654 25.76 9.82 21.10
N GLY A 655 25.76 8.96 22.12
CA GLY A 655 26.54 9.14 23.34
C GLY A 655 25.93 10.07 24.38
N TYR A 656 24.66 10.44 24.23
CA TYR A 656 23.90 11.27 25.17
C TYR A 656 22.92 10.44 26.00
N ARG A 657 22.53 10.95 27.16
CA ARG A 657 21.48 10.41 28.02
C ARG A 657 20.52 11.53 28.38
N LEU A 658 19.21 11.26 28.29
CA LEU A 658 18.18 12.19 28.74
C LEU A 658 17.92 11.93 30.22
N ASP A 659 18.04 12.96 31.06
CA ASP A 659 17.58 12.88 32.44
C ASP A 659 16.04 12.82 32.54
N ALA A 660 15.51 12.63 33.76
CA ALA A 660 14.06 12.49 33.97
C ALA A 660 13.28 13.74 33.52
N ASP A 661 13.82 14.93 33.80
CA ASP A 661 13.20 16.21 33.46
C ASP A 661 13.25 16.47 31.95
N ALA A 662 14.33 16.08 31.28
CA ALA A 662 14.48 16.11 29.83
C ALA A 662 13.48 15.18 29.15
N CYS A 663 13.24 13.99 29.72
CA CYS A 663 12.21 13.07 29.22
C CYS A 663 10.80 13.66 29.37
N ALA A 664 10.51 14.27 30.51
CA ALA A 664 9.23 14.96 30.73
C ALA A 664 9.06 16.15 29.76
N ARG A 665 10.13 16.92 29.54
CA ARG A 665 10.13 18.04 28.58
C ARG A 665 9.94 17.56 27.14
N LEU A 666 10.61 16.48 26.75
CA LEU A 666 10.45 15.86 25.43
C LEU A 666 8.99 15.47 25.19
N ARG A 667 8.36 14.82 26.17
CA ARG A 667 6.94 14.45 26.12
C ARG A 667 6.05 15.67 25.85
N LEU A 668 6.24 16.75 26.59
CA LEU A 668 5.46 17.99 26.43
C LEU A 668 5.64 18.62 25.04
N LEU A 669 6.87 18.67 24.53
CA LEU A 669 7.16 19.22 23.20
C LEU A 669 6.48 18.44 22.08
N LEU A 670 6.50 17.10 22.18
CA LEU A 670 5.87 16.21 21.21
C LEU A 670 4.33 16.32 21.26
N ALA A 671 3.75 16.38 22.46
CA ALA A 671 2.31 16.59 22.62
C ALA A 671 1.86 17.93 22.02
N ALA A 672 2.60 19.01 22.27
CA ALA A 672 2.33 20.33 21.69
C ALA A 672 2.45 20.32 20.16
N GLU A 673 3.45 19.62 19.59
CA GLU A 673 3.60 19.51 18.15
C GLU A 673 2.46 18.70 17.50
N ARG A 674 2.04 17.60 18.13
CA ARG A 674 0.91 16.80 17.63
C ARG A 674 -0.40 17.60 17.58
N LEU A 675 -0.64 18.46 18.57
CA LEU A 675 -1.80 19.36 18.58
C LEU A 675 -1.78 20.38 17.43
N ARG A 676 -0.58 20.85 17.03
CA ARG A 676 -0.42 21.81 15.91
C ARG A 676 -0.54 21.16 14.53
N SER A 677 -0.18 19.89 14.38
CA SER A 677 -0.09 19.22 13.08
C SER A 677 -0.68 17.81 13.12
N SER A 678 -1.95 17.70 13.50
CA SER A 678 -2.63 16.41 13.72
C SER A 678 -2.67 15.47 12.51
N GLU A 679 -2.69 16.00 11.27
CA GLU A 679 -2.78 15.18 10.05
C GLU A 679 -1.41 14.72 9.50
N SER A 680 -0.30 15.32 9.95
CA SER A 680 1.04 15.07 9.38
C SER A 680 2.15 15.08 10.43
N PHE A 681 1.83 14.63 11.64
CA PHE A 681 2.79 14.60 12.74
C PHE A 681 4.03 13.76 12.38
N GLY A 682 5.22 14.32 12.62
CA GLY A 682 6.48 13.77 12.13
C GLY A 682 7.05 12.58 12.91
N ASN A 683 6.41 12.16 14.01
CA ASN A 683 6.83 11.01 14.84
C ASN A 683 8.33 11.03 15.17
N ALA A 684 9.09 9.96 14.88
CA ALA A 684 10.52 9.90 15.16
C ALA A 684 11.34 10.98 14.41
N ARG A 685 10.83 11.52 13.28
CA ARG A 685 11.48 12.68 12.63
C ARG A 685 11.34 13.95 13.49
N ALA A 686 10.21 14.13 14.18
CA ALA A 686 10.02 15.21 15.13
C ALA A 686 10.96 15.06 16.34
N VAL A 687 11.05 13.85 16.91
CA VAL A 687 11.99 13.51 17.99
C VAL A 687 13.43 13.83 17.58
N ARG A 688 13.87 13.37 16.40
CA ARG A 688 15.21 13.65 15.86
C ARG A 688 15.49 15.14 15.79
N ARG A 689 14.57 15.93 15.22
CA ARG A 689 14.73 17.39 15.10
C ARG A 689 14.82 18.07 16.48
N ILE A 690 14.03 17.62 17.46
CA ILE A 690 14.11 18.14 18.84
C ILE A 690 15.48 17.82 19.44
N LEU A 691 15.96 16.59 19.32
CA LEU A 691 17.26 16.17 19.83
C LEU A 691 18.43 16.89 19.14
N GLU A 692 18.40 17.03 17.81
CA GLU A 692 19.40 17.82 17.06
C GLU A 692 19.47 19.27 17.55
N THR A 693 18.32 19.85 17.92
CA THR A 693 18.27 21.18 18.52
C THR A 693 18.83 21.17 19.95
N ALA A 694 18.53 20.13 20.72
CA ALA A 694 19.02 19.96 22.08
C ALA A 694 20.55 19.80 22.13
N TYR A 695 21.14 19.02 21.23
CA TYR A 695 22.61 18.86 21.12
C TYR A 695 23.29 20.22 20.89
N LYS A 696 22.75 21.06 20.00
CA LYS A 696 23.28 22.40 19.72
C LYS A 696 23.18 23.31 20.94
N ARG A 697 22.07 23.26 21.67
CA ARG A 697 21.86 24.08 22.88
C ARG A 697 22.76 23.65 24.03
N GLN A 698 22.93 22.35 24.23
CA GLN A 698 23.85 21.81 25.23
C GLN A 698 25.29 22.26 24.94
N ALA A 699 25.73 22.16 23.68
CA ALA A 699 27.04 22.65 23.27
C ALA A 699 27.22 24.15 23.56
N SER A 700 26.23 24.99 23.19
CA SER A 700 26.27 26.44 23.49
C SER A 700 26.29 26.73 24.99
N ARG A 701 25.49 26.01 25.78
CA ARG A 701 25.47 26.16 27.25
C ARG A 701 26.82 25.81 27.86
N LEU A 702 27.42 24.69 27.45
CA LEU A 702 28.72 24.24 27.96
C LEU A 702 29.84 25.21 27.57
N MET A 703 29.82 25.74 26.35
CA MET A 703 30.79 26.76 25.90
C MET A 703 30.63 28.10 26.63
N ALA A 704 29.41 28.46 27.01
CA ALA A 704 29.15 29.66 27.82
C ALA A 704 29.57 29.48 29.29
N ALA A 705 29.60 28.24 29.80
CA ALA A 705 29.87 27.94 31.20
C ALA A 705 31.36 27.88 31.59
N GLY A 706 32.31 27.74 30.65
CA GLY A 706 33.75 27.79 30.99
C GLY A 706 34.70 27.12 30.00
N ARG A 707 36.02 27.30 30.20
CA ARG A 707 37.08 26.77 29.33
C ARG A 707 37.01 25.24 29.26
N SER A 708 37.30 24.67 28.08
CA SER A 708 37.15 23.23 27.76
C SER A 708 37.81 22.23 28.74
N ALA A 709 38.68 22.67 29.65
CA ALA A 709 39.37 21.85 30.63
C ALA A 709 38.55 21.54 31.92
N GLU A 710 37.42 22.22 32.16
CA GLU A 710 36.61 22.06 33.39
C GLU A 710 35.27 21.32 33.16
N ILE A 711 34.96 20.94 31.92
CA ILE A 711 33.71 20.26 31.60
C ILE A 711 33.85 18.77 31.93
N SER A 712 33.01 18.26 32.83
CA SER A 712 33.04 16.83 33.19
C SER A 712 32.55 15.96 32.02
N PRO A 713 33.07 14.72 31.88
CA PRO A 713 32.57 13.75 30.90
C PRO A 713 31.07 13.48 31.04
N GLU A 714 30.55 13.56 32.26
CA GLU A 714 29.13 13.39 32.55
C GLU A 714 28.29 14.58 32.04
N ALA A 715 28.78 15.82 32.17
CA ALA A 715 28.11 17.00 31.62
C ALA A 715 28.06 17.00 30.09
N LEU A 716 29.05 16.39 29.43
CA LEU A 716 29.05 16.16 27.98
C LEU A 716 28.01 15.12 27.56
N ALA A 717 27.77 14.11 28.41
CA ALA A 717 26.89 12.99 28.11
C ALA A 717 25.42 13.18 28.53
N VAL A 718 25.05 14.25 29.27
CA VAL A 718 23.67 14.43 29.77
C VAL A 718 22.98 15.63 29.11
N LEU A 719 21.80 15.36 28.55
CA LEU A 719 20.85 16.38 28.11
C LEU A 719 19.82 16.64 29.20
N SER A 720 19.66 17.91 29.55
CA SER A 720 18.70 18.40 30.54
C SER A 720 17.47 19.01 29.87
N ALA A 721 16.40 19.24 30.63
CA ALA A 721 15.19 19.91 30.15
C ALA A 721 15.46 21.28 29.47
N ALA A 722 16.44 22.04 29.95
CA ALA A 722 16.80 23.34 29.37
C ALA A 722 17.34 23.21 27.95
N ASP A 723 18.01 22.10 27.63
CA ASP A 723 18.59 21.86 26.31
C ASP A 723 17.48 21.58 25.27
N LEU A 724 16.40 20.91 25.66
CA LEU A 724 15.24 20.68 24.79
C LEU A 724 14.43 21.96 24.53
N GLY A 725 14.55 22.96 25.41
CA GLY A 725 13.85 24.24 25.35
C GLY A 725 12.34 24.13 25.62
N GLU A 726 11.64 25.23 25.39
CA GLU A 726 10.22 25.35 25.72
C GLU A 726 9.30 25.10 24.52
N PRO A 727 8.05 24.64 24.74
CA PRO A 727 7.05 24.60 23.69
C PRO A 727 6.89 26.02 23.12
N GLY A 728 7.18 26.21 21.84
CA GLY A 728 6.90 27.49 21.18
C GLY A 728 5.41 27.84 21.30
N PRO A 729 5.08 29.14 21.35
CA PRO A 729 3.70 29.62 21.50
C PRO A 729 2.74 29.10 20.43
#